data_AF-A0A672HT79-F1
#
_entry.id   AF-A0A672HT79-F1
#
_cell.length_a   1.000
_cell.length_b   1.000
_cell.length_c   1.000
_cell.angle_alpha   90.00
_cell.angle_beta   90.00
_cell.angle_gamma   90.00
#
_symmetry.space_group_name_H-M   'P 1'
#
loop_
_entity.id
_entity.type
_entity.pdbx_description
1 polymer ?
#
loop_
_entity_poly.entity_id
_entity_poly.type
_entity_poly.pdbx_seq_one_letter_code
_entity_poly.pdbx_strand_id
1 'polypeptide(L)'
;PFSDKMSPIKALTMKDYENQITALKKENFNLKLRIYFMEERMQQKCDDSTEDIFKTNIELKVDLESMKRELAEKQELLVSASKALESLAGRESGEPHRVREQAQREMDSLRDAFNKRIADLEQCLRTAEEEVEKMAAIAEQEKLRNIDMEKQLQALNPSISFSSAPVSSPVSHLQQALQDKDNIIEQLQITLKDREAVIQQNSRDQQADSDLSRLESVNKLLTEELNQTRSTNENLTKTLEDSQKKENELNSEKKNALKRDKTIQGLTQVLREKEKEIQELCHEIEDRDDALAKAREAAHKAQLQKYQGVEEHQNLLMEKQTELAKLQGEHHTKVLEAQKLQRALDRKEQELVDLQQAKEQLEVELEDLQQQKKKGDKALNDLNNQLKKLGGEIGDRESALKHQYQELLDQTERKLQAHEVTIQRLTSTLADKEQQLQEYINMVRDFEQSRSPGSNDNMLSKLRQRLKEKEKALEQALDEKFAAIEEKDNEIHELQLSLREKERDLDRLNNLLSHNEETINNFNGMIKEKDAELQHLENTLKNLQRAKQDVEDNLNRSLREKDSIISQLQLSLEGKTKDMEEMAASMLSHSQTHARDLAEQMGQRLKVTEAMLAEAVKARERLVADNDSTVKGLLATISSKDQLLKESAERHNRMLSERTQEIQELRRQLSDRQQQLSTVEKQSSAVAQEGYLETAELRALLAEKDSLINKLLQRGQERDQFLAEMRQKPEPDHVLELKQTIQIMQERLDEKEAELSRRNSEDNQENIPLPRKTVVVLKKELAQKTEALNKALKKENELKIALAELQSLMSELEGRSEGQAANIESLTATLKTKEEIISVLHQRLGQRGDVHPDHAHDVIGTGLDRSLPVLPQRESTTIGGNSQQDVFPNLTALQQEHDALNKALRAEQQVYSNLVRTVKEQDSVQRLHALQMELTAVQLLRQQLEDGIKANEELRDDLEREMQKSKLREGSGLIDPTELESVRHQLEDAQRWNTSLQARLGAIQNRGGGVGGANDGSNTLSFLGDQTSYLSFCLGESQDDSLSGLSVQELREKVTYLEY
;
A
#
# COMPACT_ATOMS: atom_id res chain seq x y z
N PRO A 1 28.41 -29.08 36.81
CA PRO A 1 29.02 -30.34 37.30
C PRO A 1 28.25 -30.94 38.49
N PHE A 2 27.26 -31.78 38.20
CA PHE A 2 26.68 -32.74 39.15
C PHE A 2 26.16 -33.94 38.34
N SER A 3 26.67 -35.14 38.61
CA SER A 3 25.95 -36.37 38.32
C SER A 3 25.42 -36.91 39.63
N ASP A 4 24.17 -37.38 39.66
CA ASP A 4 23.95 -38.83 39.70
C ASP A 4 22.46 -39.19 39.69
N LYS A 5 22.15 -40.24 38.90
CA LYS A 5 21.23 -41.33 39.23
C LYS A 5 19.90 -40.93 39.90
N MET A 6 18.85 -40.87 39.06
CA MET A 6 17.46 -41.10 39.47
C MET A 6 17.39 -42.31 40.41
N SER A 7 17.30 -42.06 41.71
CA SER A 7 17.14 -43.10 42.73
C SER A 7 15.65 -43.43 42.85
N PRO A 8 15.28 -44.69 43.17
CA PRO A 8 13.88 -45.07 43.30
C PRO A 8 13.19 -44.23 44.37
N ILE A 9 11.90 -43.94 44.14
CA ILE A 9 11.09 -43.02 44.93
C ILE A 9 11.14 -43.42 46.41
N LYS A 10 11.92 -42.68 47.21
CA LYS A 10 11.74 -42.65 48.65
C LYS A 10 10.43 -41.90 48.91
N ALA A 11 9.49 -42.55 49.59
CA ALA A 11 8.34 -41.85 50.14
C ALA A 11 8.85 -40.78 51.12
N LEU A 12 8.66 -39.51 50.77
CA LEU A 12 8.95 -38.40 51.68
C LEU A 12 8.00 -38.51 52.87
N THR A 13 8.50 -38.26 54.09
CA THR A 13 7.62 -38.23 55.27
C THR A 13 6.80 -36.94 55.26
N MET A 14 5.68 -36.91 55.98
CA MET A 14 4.87 -35.67 56.12
C MET A 14 5.72 -34.47 56.57
N LYS A 15 6.70 -34.71 57.45
CA LYS A 15 7.65 -33.69 57.93
C LYS A 15 8.56 -33.14 56.82
N ASP A 16 8.91 -33.94 55.83
CA ASP A 16 9.71 -33.50 54.69
C ASP A 16 8.87 -32.60 53.75
N TYR A 17 7.59 -32.92 53.57
CA TYR A 17 6.64 -32.04 52.86
C TYR A 17 6.39 -30.74 53.62
N GLU A 18 6.22 -30.78 54.95
CA GLU A 18 6.11 -29.57 55.80
C GLU A 18 7.37 -28.68 55.71
N ASN A 19 8.56 -29.28 55.71
CA ASN A 19 9.82 -28.59 55.49
C ASN A 19 9.90 -27.97 54.10
N GLN A 20 9.47 -28.69 53.05
CA GLN A 20 9.45 -28.21 51.67
C GLN A 20 8.47 -27.05 51.48
N ILE A 21 7.26 -27.13 52.07
CA ILE A 21 6.27 -26.06 52.09
C ILE A 21 6.82 -24.83 52.84
N THR A 22 7.53 -25.04 53.95
CA THR A 22 8.16 -23.94 54.71
C THR A 22 9.29 -23.27 53.93
N ALA A 23 10.11 -24.05 53.21
CA ALA A 23 11.14 -23.52 52.31
C ALA A 23 10.53 -22.70 51.17
N LEU A 24 9.52 -23.25 50.48
CA LEU A 24 8.79 -22.57 49.40
C LEU A 24 8.09 -21.29 49.88
N LYS A 25 7.49 -21.28 51.09
CA LYS A 25 6.92 -20.07 51.69
C LYS A 25 7.98 -18.99 51.94
N LYS A 26 9.17 -19.37 52.41
CA LYS A 26 10.30 -18.44 52.63
C LYS A 26 10.87 -17.90 51.32
N GLU A 27 10.95 -18.75 50.29
CA GLU A 27 11.36 -18.36 48.94
C GLU A 27 10.34 -17.42 48.30
N ASN A 28 9.03 -17.72 48.40
CA ASN A 28 7.96 -16.86 47.90
C ASN A 28 7.92 -15.50 48.61
N PHE A 29 8.18 -15.46 49.93
CA PHE A 29 8.33 -14.20 50.68
C PHE A 29 9.52 -13.37 50.21
N ASN A 30 10.69 -13.99 49.98
CA ASN A 30 11.85 -13.31 49.41
C ASN A 30 11.60 -12.82 47.98
N LEU A 31 10.85 -13.58 47.17
CA LEU A 31 10.43 -13.18 45.83
C LEU A 31 9.49 -11.97 45.90
N LYS A 32 8.49 -11.96 46.79
CA LYS A 32 7.61 -10.79 46.99
C LYS A 32 8.38 -9.54 47.42
N LEU A 33 9.32 -9.66 48.36
CA LEU A 33 10.21 -8.53 48.73
C LEU A 33 11.04 -8.03 47.54
N ARG A 34 11.58 -8.95 46.72
CA ARG A 34 12.38 -8.57 45.54
C ARG A 34 11.54 -7.96 44.42
N ILE A 35 10.29 -8.40 44.25
CA ILE A 35 9.31 -7.80 43.33
C ILE A 35 8.96 -6.40 43.82
N TYR A 36 8.59 -6.23 45.09
CA TYR A 36 8.30 -4.92 45.70
C TYR A 36 9.43 -3.89 45.51
N PHE A 37 10.69 -4.25 45.82
CA PHE A 37 11.84 -3.37 45.60
C PHE A 37 12.26 -3.18 44.12
N MET A 38 11.66 -3.93 43.19
CA MET A 38 11.77 -3.70 41.75
C MET A 38 10.64 -2.80 41.25
N GLU A 39 9.41 -3.01 41.72
CA GLU A 39 8.23 -2.18 41.45
C GLU A 39 8.43 -0.75 41.97
N GLU A 40 8.82 -0.58 43.24
CA GLU A 40 9.14 0.72 43.86
C GLU A 40 10.19 1.51 43.04
N ARG A 41 11.23 0.81 42.57
CA ARG A 41 12.32 1.39 41.76
C ARG A 41 11.93 1.63 40.29
N MET A 42 10.95 0.90 39.77
CA MET A 42 10.37 1.17 38.45
C MET A 42 9.42 2.37 38.52
N GLN A 43 8.58 2.44 39.55
CA GLN A 43 7.64 3.52 39.78
C GLN A 43 8.37 4.87 39.88
N GLN A 44 9.36 4.98 40.78
CA GLN A 44 10.20 6.18 40.90
C GLN A 44 10.82 6.61 39.56
N LYS A 45 11.36 5.65 38.79
CA LYS A 45 11.96 5.94 37.48
C LYS A 45 10.95 6.34 36.40
N CYS A 46 9.74 5.78 36.43
CA CYS A 46 8.66 6.17 35.54
C CYS A 46 8.19 7.59 35.85
N ASP A 47 7.98 7.90 37.14
CA ASP A 47 7.50 9.19 37.60
C ASP A 47 8.55 10.30 37.33
N ASP A 48 9.82 10.10 37.73
CA ASP A 48 10.95 10.99 37.41
C ASP A 48 11.03 11.25 35.89
N SER A 49 10.99 10.19 35.07
CA SER A 49 11.08 10.32 33.61
C SER A 49 9.86 11.03 33.00
N THR A 50 8.69 10.96 33.65
CA THR A 50 7.47 11.60 33.19
C THR A 50 7.51 13.10 33.46
N GLU A 51 8.03 13.52 34.62
CA GLU A 51 8.27 14.94 34.91
C GLU A 51 9.37 15.52 33.98
N ASP A 52 10.47 14.81 33.75
CA ASP A 52 11.49 15.21 32.77
C ASP A 52 10.94 15.29 31.33
N ILE A 53 10.05 14.38 30.94
CA ILE A 53 9.37 14.43 29.63
C ILE A 53 8.43 15.65 29.54
N PHE A 54 7.64 15.95 30.57
CA PHE A 54 6.78 17.14 30.56
C PHE A 54 7.60 18.43 30.57
N LYS A 55 8.68 18.49 31.35
CA LYS A 55 9.59 19.63 31.42
C LYS A 55 10.29 19.86 30.07
N THR A 56 10.88 18.83 29.47
CA THR A 56 11.48 18.94 28.13
C THR A 56 10.44 19.23 27.04
N ASN A 57 9.18 18.80 27.19
CA ASN A 57 8.10 19.21 26.29
C ASN A 57 7.77 20.70 26.42
N ILE A 58 7.75 21.25 27.64
CA ILE A 58 7.55 22.69 27.90
C ILE A 58 8.74 23.49 27.36
N GLU A 59 9.98 23.07 27.62
CA GLU A 59 11.19 23.70 27.10
C GLU A 59 11.20 23.69 25.56
N LEU A 60 10.92 22.55 24.92
CA LEU A 60 10.79 22.45 23.45
C LEU A 60 9.64 23.31 22.90
N LYS A 61 8.54 23.47 23.64
CA LYS A 61 7.41 24.32 23.22
C LYS A 61 7.75 25.81 23.31
N VAL A 62 8.53 26.21 24.32
CA VAL A 62 9.10 27.57 24.44
C VAL A 62 10.12 27.83 23.33
N ASP A 63 11.04 26.89 23.07
CA ASP A 63 12.02 26.98 21.97
C ASP A 63 11.32 27.10 20.61
N LEU A 64 10.28 26.30 20.35
CA LEU A 64 9.53 26.33 19.09
C LEU A 64 8.81 27.66 18.90
N GLU A 65 8.16 28.20 19.94
CA GLU A 65 7.48 29.50 19.88
C GLU A 65 8.48 30.68 19.82
N SER A 66 9.66 30.54 20.42
CA SER A 66 10.77 31.49 20.26
C SER A 66 11.32 31.47 18.83
N MET A 67 11.55 30.30 18.25
CA MET A 67 12.01 30.18 16.85
C MET A 67 10.95 30.64 15.84
N LYS A 68 9.65 30.46 16.11
CA LYS A 68 8.59 31.09 15.31
C LYS A 68 8.69 32.62 15.35
N ARG A 69 8.91 33.21 16.53
CA ARG A 69 9.03 34.65 16.68
C ARG A 69 10.28 35.18 15.96
N GLU A 70 11.44 34.53 16.15
CA GLU A 70 12.65 34.84 15.39
C GLU A 70 12.44 34.69 13.87
N LEU A 71 11.67 33.70 13.42
CA LEU A 71 11.35 33.51 12.00
C LEU A 71 10.46 34.65 11.48
N ALA A 72 9.47 35.08 12.25
CA ALA A 72 8.62 36.23 11.91
C ALA A 72 9.43 37.54 11.86
N GLU A 73 10.27 37.80 12.87
CA GLU A 73 11.18 38.96 12.90
C GLU A 73 12.16 38.94 11.72
N LYS A 74 12.75 37.78 11.40
CA LYS A 74 13.63 37.61 10.23
C LYS A 74 12.87 37.78 8.91
N GLN A 75 11.60 37.35 8.83
CA GLN A 75 10.76 37.54 7.66
C GLN A 75 10.37 39.02 7.47
N GLU A 76 10.05 39.74 8.54
CA GLU A 76 9.79 41.19 8.50
C GLU A 76 11.05 41.96 8.09
N LEU A 77 12.22 41.63 8.66
CA LEU A 77 13.50 42.18 8.26
C LEU A 77 13.83 41.88 6.79
N LEU A 78 13.49 40.70 6.28
CA LEU A 78 13.69 40.32 4.88
C LEU A 78 12.74 41.08 3.94
N VAL A 79 11.47 41.28 4.32
CA VAL A 79 10.52 42.12 3.58
C VAL A 79 10.96 43.59 3.60
N SER A 80 11.45 44.09 4.73
CA SER A 80 12.00 45.44 4.88
C SER A 80 13.25 45.65 4.01
N ALA A 81 14.19 44.69 4.04
CA ALA A 81 15.36 44.68 3.18
C ALA A 81 14.99 44.58 1.69
N SER A 82 13.96 43.78 1.33
CA SER A 82 13.45 43.69 -0.04
C SER A 82 12.87 45.03 -0.50
N LYS A 83 12.03 45.70 0.31
CA LYS A 83 11.49 47.04 0.00
C LYS A 83 12.60 48.09 -0.12
N ALA A 84 13.65 48.01 0.70
CA ALA A 84 14.83 48.88 0.60
C ALA A 84 15.63 48.62 -0.70
N LEU A 85 15.85 47.35 -1.06
CA LEU A 85 16.53 46.96 -2.30
C LEU A 85 15.72 47.31 -3.56
N GLU A 86 14.39 47.20 -3.53
CA GLU A 86 13.51 47.67 -4.61
C GLU A 86 13.56 49.19 -4.76
N SER A 87 13.64 49.94 -3.65
CA SER A 87 13.81 51.41 -3.66
C SER A 87 15.17 51.84 -4.23
N LEU A 88 16.24 51.07 -3.96
CA LEU A 88 17.57 51.27 -4.56
C LEU A 88 17.59 50.89 -6.05
N ALA A 89 17.08 49.71 -6.41
CA ALA A 89 16.98 49.26 -7.80
C ALA A 89 16.09 50.18 -8.66
N GLY A 90 15.07 50.80 -8.06
CA GLY A 90 14.24 51.84 -8.69
C GLY A 90 14.99 53.15 -8.97
N ARG A 91 16.16 53.38 -8.36
CA ARG A 91 17.08 54.49 -8.67
C ARG A 91 18.24 54.08 -9.58
N GLU A 92 18.65 52.82 -9.57
CA GLU A 92 19.88 52.32 -10.19
C GLU A 92 19.65 51.51 -11.48
N SER A 93 18.84 52.02 -12.40
CA SER A 93 18.46 51.31 -13.65
C SER A 93 19.60 51.00 -14.65
N GLY A 94 20.85 51.32 -14.31
CA GLY A 94 22.06 51.01 -15.12
C GLY A 94 23.00 49.94 -14.53
N GLU A 95 23.02 49.74 -13.22
CA GLU A 95 23.93 48.80 -12.54
C GLU A 95 23.56 47.31 -12.74
N PRO A 96 22.29 46.85 -12.61
CA PRO A 96 21.99 45.42 -12.56
C PRO A 96 22.23 44.69 -13.89
N HIS A 97 22.32 45.39 -15.03
CA HIS A 97 22.79 44.77 -16.28
C HIS A 97 24.30 44.48 -16.25
N ARG A 98 25.12 45.36 -15.66
CA ARG A 98 26.57 45.14 -15.53
C ARG A 98 26.89 44.02 -14.56
N VAL A 99 26.26 44.03 -13.39
CA VAL A 99 26.42 42.95 -12.39
C VAL A 99 25.96 41.61 -12.97
N ARG A 100 24.85 41.58 -13.71
CA ARG A 100 24.37 40.36 -14.37
C ARG A 100 25.31 39.87 -15.47
N GLU A 101 25.82 40.76 -16.33
CA GLU A 101 26.83 40.37 -17.32
C GLU A 101 28.12 39.82 -16.66
N GLN A 102 28.57 40.43 -15.56
CA GLN A 102 29.79 40.00 -14.89
C GLN A 102 29.59 38.64 -14.19
N ALA A 103 28.49 38.44 -13.48
CA ALA A 103 28.14 37.14 -12.91
C ALA A 103 27.97 36.07 -14.01
N GLN A 104 27.44 36.43 -15.19
CA GLN A 104 27.37 35.53 -16.35
C GLN A 104 28.77 35.12 -16.83
N ARG A 105 29.69 36.09 -17.00
CA ARG A 105 31.10 35.84 -17.39
C ARG A 105 31.87 35.00 -16.37
N GLU A 106 31.63 35.22 -15.08
CA GLU A 106 32.25 34.44 -14.00
C GLU A 106 31.69 33.01 -13.95
N MET A 107 30.39 32.82 -14.16
CA MET A 107 29.76 31.50 -14.30
C MET A 107 30.26 30.74 -15.53
N ASP A 108 30.38 31.40 -16.70
CA ASP A 108 30.89 30.77 -17.91
C ASP A 108 32.39 30.42 -17.76
N SER A 109 33.19 31.28 -17.11
CA SER A 109 34.59 31.00 -16.79
C SER A 109 34.77 29.82 -15.82
N LEU A 110 33.92 29.72 -14.80
CA LEU A 110 33.86 28.54 -13.92
C LEU A 110 33.46 27.28 -14.69
N ARG A 111 32.51 27.39 -15.62
CA ARG A 111 32.06 26.28 -16.46
C ARG A 111 33.18 25.76 -17.36
N ASP A 112 33.95 26.64 -17.99
CA ASP A 112 35.12 26.27 -18.77
C ASP A 112 36.25 25.68 -17.91
N ALA A 113 36.45 26.17 -16.68
CA ALA A 113 37.38 25.57 -15.74
C ALA A 113 36.97 24.13 -15.34
N PHE A 114 35.68 23.89 -15.11
CA PHE A 114 35.16 22.53 -14.86
C PHE A 114 35.24 21.64 -16.10
N ASN A 115 34.85 22.14 -17.29
CA ASN A 115 34.97 21.41 -18.55
C ASN A 115 36.42 20.98 -18.81
N LYS A 116 37.38 21.89 -18.59
CA LYS A 116 38.81 21.59 -18.68
C LYS A 116 39.24 20.54 -17.65
N ARG A 117 38.79 20.67 -16.39
CA ARG A 117 39.13 19.70 -15.33
C ARG A 117 38.54 18.31 -15.61
N ILE A 118 37.38 18.23 -16.24
CA ILE A 118 36.79 16.96 -16.72
C ILE A 118 37.64 16.37 -17.83
N ALA A 119 38.04 17.16 -18.84
CA ALA A 119 38.93 16.70 -19.91
C ALA A 119 40.30 16.23 -19.40
N ASP A 120 40.89 16.94 -18.44
CA ASP A 120 42.13 16.52 -17.74
C ASP A 120 41.94 15.15 -17.04
N LEU A 121 40.80 14.97 -16.35
CA LEU A 121 40.48 13.72 -15.62
C LEU A 121 40.19 12.56 -16.59
N GLU A 122 39.48 12.79 -17.69
CA GLU A 122 39.30 11.78 -18.74
C GLU A 122 40.63 11.39 -19.40
N GLN A 123 41.55 12.33 -19.58
CA GLN A 123 42.88 12.04 -20.09
C GLN A 123 43.68 11.19 -19.09
N CYS A 124 43.64 11.52 -17.80
CA CYS A 124 44.22 10.70 -16.74
C CYS A 124 43.61 9.29 -16.71
N LEU A 125 42.29 9.16 -16.86
CA LEU A 125 41.59 7.88 -16.91
C LEU A 125 42.08 7.03 -18.09
N ARG A 126 42.09 7.58 -19.31
CA ARG A 126 42.60 6.91 -20.51
C ARG A 126 44.05 6.44 -20.34
N THR A 127 44.92 7.26 -19.76
CA THR A 127 46.30 6.83 -19.47
C THR A 127 46.39 5.72 -18.42
N ALA A 128 45.47 5.68 -17.44
CA ALA A 128 45.43 4.59 -16.47
C ALA A 128 44.88 3.29 -17.08
N GLU A 129 43.89 3.38 -17.97
CA GLU A 129 43.36 2.26 -18.75
C GLU A 129 44.45 1.65 -19.67
N GLU A 130 45.23 2.49 -20.36
CA GLU A 130 46.38 2.05 -21.15
C GLU A 130 47.46 1.33 -20.31
N GLU A 131 47.76 1.80 -19.09
CA GLU A 131 48.73 1.13 -18.20
C GLU A 131 48.16 -0.20 -17.65
N VAL A 132 46.86 -0.29 -17.40
CA VAL A 132 46.19 -1.55 -17.03
C VAL A 132 46.22 -2.55 -18.20
N GLU A 133 46.01 -2.11 -19.44
CA GLU A 133 46.10 -2.98 -20.62
C GLU A 133 47.55 -3.45 -20.86
N LYS A 134 48.55 -2.58 -20.66
CA LYS A 134 49.97 -2.97 -20.66
C LYS A 134 50.29 -4.02 -19.59
N MET A 135 49.78 -3.84 -18.36
CA MET A 135 49.95 -4.83 -17.29
C MET A 135 49.24 -6.17 -17.60
N ALA A 136 48.06 -6.14 -18.22
CA ALA A 136 47.36 -7.34 -18.66
C ALA A 136 48.14 -8.09 -19.75
N ALA A 137 48.71 -7.38 -20.74
CA ALA A 137 49.56 -7.97 -21.77
C ALA A 137 50.84 -8.61 -21.20
N ILE A 138 51.47 -7.97 -20.20
CA ILE A 138 52.63 -8.53 -19.48
C ILE A 138 52.24 -9.79 -18.71
N ALA A 139 51.09 -9.79 -18.03
CA ALA A 139 50.59 -10.97 -17.30
C ALA A 139 50.25 -12.14 -18.24
N GLU A 140 49.71 -11.89 -19.43
CA GLU A 140 49.48 -12.94 -20.44
C GLU A 140 50.80 -13.45 -21.04
N GLN A 141 51.81 -12.59 -21.22
CA GLN A 141 53.15 -12.99 -21.64
C GLN A 141 53.84 -13.90 -20.59
N GLU A 142 53.73 -13.57 -19.30
CA GLU A 142 54.21 -14.41 -18.17
C GLU A 142 53.47 -15.76 -18.10
N LYS A 143 52.15 -15.77 -18.33
CA LYS A 143 51.32 -16.99 -18.41
C LYS A 143 51.76 -17.90 -19.58
N LEU A 144 51.96 -17.34 -20.77
CA LEU A 144 52.47 -18.09 -21.92
C LEU A 144 53.88 -18.65 -21.67
N ARG A 145 54.75 -17.87 -21.02
CA ARG A 145 56.10 -18.31 -20.62
C ARG A 145 56.08 -19.46 -19.63
N ASN A 146 55.17 -19.43 -18.65
CA ASN A 146 54.97 -20.55 -17.72
C ASN A 146 54.48 -21.81 -18.43
N ILE A 147 53.50 -21.69 -19.34
CA ILE A 147 53.00 -22.82 -20.14
C ILE A 147 54.12 -23.46 -20.99
N ASP A 148 55.02 -22.66 -21.56
CA ASP A 148 56.14 -23.19 -22.35
C ASP A 148 57.24 -23.83 -21.47
N MET A 149 57.45 -23.31 -20.25
CA MET A 149 58.34 -23.92 -19.25
C MET A 149 57.76 -25.23 -18.68
N GLU A 150 56.43 -25.32 -18.53
CA GLU A 150 55.72 -26.53 -18.13
C GLU A 150 55.77 -27.61 -19.23
N LYS A 151 55.65 -27.24 -20.52
CA LYS A 151 55.93 -28.15 -21.64
C LYS A 151 57.37 -28.64 -21.65
N GLN A 152 58.35 -27.79 -21.33
CA GLN A 152 59.76 -28.20 -21.24
C GLN A 152 60.00 -29.20 -20.10
N LEU A 153 59.30 -29.06 -18.97
CA LEU A 153 59.30 -30.05 -17.88
C LEU A 153 58.66 -31.38 -18.31
N GLN A 154 57.57 -31.35 -19.08
CA GLN A 154 56.93 -32.57 -19.61
C GLN A 154 57.75 -33.25 -20.71
N ALA A 155 58.53 -32.50 -21.50
CA ALA A 155 59.38 -33.02 -22.57
C ALA A 155 60.63 -33.80 -22.07
N LEU A 156 60.97 -33.69 -20.78
CA LEU A 156 62.20 -34.23 -20.20
C LEU A 156 62.08 -35.64 -19.61
N ASN A 157 60.97 -36.35 -19.81
CA ASN A 157 60.70 -37.63 -19.12
C ASN A 157 60.22 -38.80 -20.02
N PRO A 158 61.13 -39.49 -20.74
CA PRO A 158 60.84 -40.78 -21.37
C PRO A 158 61.63 -41.97 -20.77
N SER A 159 60.91 -43.05 -20.47
CA SER A 159 61.36 -44.45 -20.48
C SER A 159 62.45 -44.94 -19.49
N ILE A 160 62.01 -45.65 -18.45
CA ILE A 160 62.69 -46.87 -17.96
C ILE A 160 61.68 -48.02 -17.86
N SER A 161 62.06 -49.22 -18.30
CA SER A 161 61.19 -50.39 -18.39
C SER A 161 61.89 -51.66 -17.86
N PHE A 162 61.12 -52.52 -17.18
CA PHE A 162 61.40 -53.94 -16.89
C PHE A 162 62.61 -54.37 -16.02
N SER A 163 62.27 -54.79 -14.79
CA SER A 163 62.45 -56.17 -14.27
C SER A 163 63.67 -56.56 -13.42
N SER A 164 63.49 -57.71 -12.72
CA SER A 164 64.37 -58.39 -11.74
C SER A 164 64.37 -57.82 -10.30
N ALA A 165 64.78 -58.66 -9.33
CA ALA A 165 64.53 -58.54 -7.88
C ALA A 165 65.70 -59.21 -7.09
N PRO A 166 65.68 -59.41 -5.74
CA PRO A 166 64.85 -58.87 -4.64
C PRO A 166 65.72 -58.29 -3.48
N VAL A 167 65.22 -58.32 -2.22
CA VAL A 167 65.93 -58.05 -0.92
C VAL A 167 66.09 -56.54 -0.60
N SER A 168 65.75 -55.98 0.59
CA SER A 168 65.28 -56.51 1.89
C SER A 168 64.30 -55.56 2.62
N SER A 169 63.40 -56.14 3.44
CA SER A 169 62.85 -55.66 4.74
C SER A 169 63.18 -54.23 5.24
N PRO A 170 62.20 -53.47 5.80
CA PRO A 170 61.53 -53.90 7.03
C PRO A 170 60.01 -53.61 7.13
N VAL A 171 59.18 -54.56 6.72
CA VAL A 171 57.72 -54.58 7.01
C VAL A 171 57.31 -55.85 7.79
N SER A 172 58.20 -56.85 7.87
CA SER A 172 57.91 -58.18 8.45
C SER A 172 57.59 -58.22 9.95
N HIS A 173 57.82 -57.14 10.70
CA HIS A 173 57.76 -57.15 12.17
C HIS A 173 56.37 -56.94 12.78
N LEU A 174 55.39 -56.42 12.02
CA LEU A 174 54.02 -56.24 12.52
C LEU A 174 53.06 -57.38 12.14
N GLN A 175 53.42 -58.21 11.15
CA GLN A 175 52.58 -59.33 10.72
C GLN A 175 52.89 -60.63 11.48
N GLN A 176 54.13 -60.80 11.98
CA GLN A 176 54.50 -61.90 12.88
C GLN A 176 53.71 -61.88 14.19
N ALA A 177 53.52 -60.70 14.79
CA ALA A 177 52.88 -60.50 16.08
C ALA A 177 51.36 -60.82 16.11
N LEU A 178 50.74 -61.04 14.94
CA LEU A 178 49.37 -61.53 14.81
C LEU A 178 49.34 -63.07 14.72
N GLN A 179 50.24 -63.69 13.94
CA GLN A 179 50.32 -65.15 13.83
C GLN A 179 50.59 -65.82 15.19
N ASP A 180 51.40 -65.18 16.05
CA ASP A 180 51.73 -65.66 17.39
C ASP A 180 50.54 -65.58 18.38
N LYS A 181 49.42 -64.94 18.01
CA LYS A 181 48.17 -64.91 18.81
C LYS A 181 47.26 -66.09 18.48
N ASP A 182 47.09 -66.41 17.20
CA ASP A 182 46.20 -67.49 16.76
C ASP A 182 46.77 -68.88 17.09
N ASN A 183 48.09 -69.04 16.99
CA ASN A 183 48.80 -70.28 17.37
C ASN A 183 48.62 -70.67 18.85
N ILE A 184 48.18 -69.75 19.73
CA ILE A 184 47.93 -70.02 21.16
C ILE A 184 46.49 -70.53 21.39
N ILE A 185 45.54 -70.22 20.49
CA ILE A 185 44.15 -70.65 20.58
C ILE A 185 44.01 -72.12 20.18
N GLU A 186 44.74 -72.57 19.16
CA GLU A 186 44.71 -73.96 18.69
C GLU A 186 45.32 -74.94 19.72
N GLN A 187 46.34 -74.53 20.48
CA GLN A 187 46.93 -75.37 21.54
C GLN A 187 45.97 -75.67 22.69
N LEU A 188 45.02 -74.78 23.00
CA LEU A 188 44.04 -75.00 24.08
C LEU A 188 42.87 -75.90 23.66
N GLN A 189 42.61 -76.08 22.36
CA GLN A 189 41.60 -77.05 21.89
C GLN A 189 42.08 -78.50 21.95
N ILE A 190 43.40 -78.72 21.98
CA ILE A 190 44.00 -80.07 22.13
C ILE A 190 43.92 -80.52 23.60
N THR A 191 44.10 -79.63 24.57
CA THR A 191 44.18 -79.96 26.02
C THR A 191 42.84 -80.39 26.65
N LEU A 192 41.73 -80.40 25.90
CA LEU A 192 40.40 -80.83 26.37
C LEU A 192 39.87 -82.12 25.72
N LYS A 193 40.63 -82.78 24.83
CA LYS A 193 40.30 -84.13 24.35
C LYS A 193 40.99 -85.25 25.16
N ASP A 194 42.18 -85.00 25.67
CA ASP A 194 42.98 -86.03 26.38
C ASP A 194 42.67 -86.10 27.89
N ARG A 195 41.38 -86.11 28.27
CA ARG A 195 40.98 -86.31 29.68
C ARG A 195 39.73 -87.14 29.92
N GLU A 196 39.39 -88.02 28.98
CA GLU A 196 38.46 -89.12 29.20
C GLU A 196 39.08 -90.44 28.67
N ALA A 197 38.77 -91.57 29.29
CA ALA A 197 39.30 -92.91 28.96
C ALA A 197 40.82 -93.19 29.13
N VAL A 198 41.39 -92.90 30.31
CA VAL A 198 42.58 -93.65 30.79
C VAL A 198 42.12 -94.84 31.65
N ILE A 199 41.91 -96.00 31.03
CA ILE A 199 41.66 -97.28 31.72
C ILE A 199 42.39 -98.43 31.02
N GLN A 200 43.29 -99.10 31.74
CA GLN A 200 43.61 -100.52 31.54
C GLN A 200 44.04 -101.17 32.87
N GLN A 201 43.32 -102.22 33.31
CA GLN A 201 43.93 -103.49 33.75
C GLN A 201 42.89 -104.60 34.04
N ASN A 202 42.91 -105.65 33.19
CA ASN A 202 42.75 -107.09 33.44
C ASN A 202 41.81 -107.65 34.55
N SER A 203 40.86 -108.54 34.16
CA SER A 203 40.99 -110.02 34.35
C SER A 203 39.79 -110.88 33.88
N ARG A 204 40.06 -111.96 33.12
CA ARG A 204 39.60 -113.41 33.19
C ARG A 204 38.25 -113.81 33.86
N ASP A 205 37.54 -114.90 33.53
CA ASP A 205 37.67 -116.01 32.54
C ASP A 205 36.34 -116.83 32.43
N GLN A 206 35.93 -117.27 31.22
CA GLN A 206 35.20 -118.53 30.83
C GLN A 206 33.87 -118.92 31.60
N GLN A 207 33.11 -120.03 31.40
CA GLN A 207 33.05 -121.19 30.47
C GLN A 207 31.55 -121.64 30.24
N ALA A 208 31.25 -122.87 29.76
CA ALA A 208 29.89 -123.42 29.46
C ALA A 208 29.81 -124.98 29.50
N ASP A 209 28.61 -125.60 29.56
CA ASP A 209 28.08 -126.77 28.76
C ASP A 209 26.69 -127.28 29.27
N SER A 210 26.22 -128.49 28.85
CA SER A 210 24.80 -128.89 28.68
C SER A 210 24.42 -130.36 29.02
N ASP A 211 23.16 -130.75 28.73
CA ASP A 211 22.37 -131.92 29.18
C ASP A 211 22.92 -133.36 28.90
N LEU A 212 22.40 -134.39 29.61
CA LEU A 212 21.53 -135.47 29.04
C LEU A 212 21.18 -136.62 30.04
N SER A 213 20.02 -137.26 29.82
CA SER A 213 19.43 -138.43 30.51
C SER A 213 20.19 -139.77 30.39
N ARG A 214 19.95 -140.72 31.34
CA ARG A 214 19.07 -141.90 31.10
C ARG A 214 18.72 -142.70 32.37
N LEU A 215 17.43 -143.02 32.55
CA LEU A 215 16.95 -144.08 33.45
C LEU A 215 16.95 -145.44 32.74
N GLU A 216 17.30 -146.54 33.42
CA GLU A 216 16.89 -147.90 33.00
C GLU A 216 17.11 -148.97 34.09
N SER A 217 16.45 -150.12 33.95
CA SER A 217 16.47 -151.29 34.87
C SER A 217 16.02 -151.07 36.33
N VAL A 218 14.89 -150.41 36.64
CA VAL A 218 13.51 -150.68 36.15
C VAL A 218 12.97 -152.09 36.49
N ASN A 219 13.73 -152.99 37.16
CA ASN A 219 13.25 -154.36 37.46
C ASN A 219 13.39 -154.85 38.92
N LYS A 220 13.53 -153.92 39.88
CA LYS A 220 13.02 -154.12 41.26
C LYS A 220 11.63 -153.49 41.48
N LEU A 221 11.14 -152.74 40.49
CA LEU A 221 9.96 -151.87 40.61
C LEU A 221 8.71 -152.58 41.13
N LEU A 222 8.38 -153.78 40.63
CA LEU A 222 7.08 -154.41 40.88
C LEU A 222 6.75 -154.72 42.36
N THR A 223 7.72 -154.65 43.27
CA THR A 223 7.50 -154.82 44.73
C THR A 223 7.53 -153.50 45.51
N GLU A 224 8.16 -152.45 44.97
CA GLU A 224 8.10 -151.09 45.54
C GLU A 224 6.90 -150.29 44.99
N GLU A 225 6.45 -150.55 43.76
CA GLU A 225 5.25 -149.94 43.16
C GLU A 225 3.98 -150.13 44.01
N LEU A 226 3.82 -151.25 44.72
CA LEU A 226 2.67 -151.48 45.61
C LEU A 226 2.71 -150.66 46.90
N ASN A 227 3.89 -150.19 47.32
CA ASN A 227 4.02 -149.24 48.44
C ASN A 227 4.01 -147.79 47.93
N GLN A 228 4.59 -147.52 46.76
CA GLN A 228 4.48 -146.22 46.10
C GLN A 228 3.02 -145.89 45.74
N THR A 229 2.23 -146.82 45.20
CA THR A 229 0.80 -146.58 44.89
C THR A 229 -0.05 -146.31 46.12
N ARG A 230 0.40 -146.67 47.32
CA ARG A 230 -0.24 -146.27 48.58
C ARG A 230 0.13 -144.84 48.97
N SER A 231 1.42 -144.51 48.90
CA SER A 231 1.95 -143.15 49.08
C SER A 231 1.39 -142.15 48.06
N THR A 232 1.22 -142.53 46.78
CA THR A 232 0.68 -141.62 45.77
C THR A 232 -0.81 -141.37 45.97
N ASN A 233 -1.60 -142.32 46.43
CA ASN A 233 -3.01 -142.07 46.80
C ASN A 233 -3.12 -141.06 47.95
N GLU A 234 -2.29 -141.20 48.99
CA GLU A 234 -2.29 -140.30 50.16
C GLU A 234 -1.75 -138.89 49.81
N ASN A 235 -0.80 -138.80 48.87
CA ASN A 235 -0.38 -137.52 48.29
C ASN A 235 -1.43 -136.92 47.34
N LEU A 236 -2.19 -137.74 46.60
CA LEU A 236 -3.24 -137.27 45.67
C LEU A 236 -4.44 -136.69 46.41
N THR A 237 -4.90 -137.28 47.51
CA THR A 237 -5.93 -136.65 48.37
C THR A 237 -5.45 -135.31 48.92
N LYS A 238 -4.19 -135.24 49.40
CA LYS A 238 -3.59 -133.98 49.89
C LYS A 238 -3.47 -132.92 48.79
N THR A 239 -3.11 -133.34 47.57
CA THR A 239 -3.03 -132.46 46.39
C THR A 239 -4.41 -131.96 45.95
N LEU A 240 -5.46 -132.78 46.09
CA LEU A 240 -6.85 -132.37 45.87
C LEU A 240 -7.30 -131.35 46.93
N GLU A 241 -7.05 -131.58 48.22
CA GLU A 241 -7.38 -130.62 49.28
C GLU A 241 -6.69 -129.27 49.07
N ASP A 242 -5.39 -129.26 48.75
CA ASP A 242 -4.66 -128.01 48.51
C ASP A 242 -5.05 -127.33 47.19
N SER A 243 -5.53 -128.09 46.19
CA SER A 243 -6.15 -127.53 44.98
C SER A 243 -7.49 -126.86 45.30
N GLN A 244 -8.30 -127.47 46.17
CA GLN A 244 -9.61 -126.96 46.56
C GLN A 244 -9.50 -125.77 47.53
N LYS A 245 -8.43 -125.67 48.33
CA LYS A 245 -8.06 -124.42 49.04
C LYS A 245 -7.70 -123.31 48.06
N LYS A 246 -6.80 -123.58 47.09
CA LYS A 246 -6.41 -122.62 46.05
C LYS A 246 -7.59 -122.13 45.20
N GLU A 247 -8.57 -122.99 44.91
CA GLU A 247 -9.80 -122.57 44.23
C GLU A 247 -10.64 -121.59 45.08
N ASN A 248 -10.77 -121.84 46.39
CA ASN A 248 -11.46 -120.93 47.29
C ASN A 248 -10.73 -119.59 47.47
N GLU A 249 -9.40 -119.61 47.57
CA GLU A 249 -8.54 -118.41 47.57
C GLU A 249 -8.70 -117.63 46.27
N LEU A 250 -8.62 -118.28 45.10
CA LEU A 250 -8.83 -117.67 43.78
C LEU A 250 -10.24 -117.05 43.67
N ASN A 251 -11.27 -117.71 44.20
CA ASN A 251 -12.63 -117.18 44.21
C ASN A 251 -12.82 -116.01 45.20
N SER A 252 -12.04 -115.95 46.28
CA SER A 252 -11.96 -114.78 47.16
C SER A 252 -11.27 -113.60 46.47
N GLU A 253 -10.19 -113.86 45.74
CA GLU A 253 -9.40 -112.82 45.10
C GLU A 253 -10.06 -112.28 43.82
N LYS A 254 -10.81 -113.11 43.09
CA LYS A 254 -11.77 -112.65 42.06
C LYS A 254 -12.81 -111.67 42.64
N LYS A 255 -13.33 -111.92 43.84
CA LYS A 255 -14.26 -111.00 44.52
C LYS A 255 -13.56 -109.72 45.01
N ASN A 256 -12.26 -109.76 45.28
CA ASN A 256 -11.48 -108.56 45.61
C ASN A 256 -11.15 -107.74 44.36
N ALA A 257 -10.72 -108.38 43.27
CA ALA A 257 -10.51 -107.75 41.96
C ALA A 257 -11.77 -107.01 41.49
N LEU A 258 -12.94 -107.67 41.53
CA LEU A 258 -14.21 -107.06 41.12
C LEU A 258 -14.66 -105.90 42.04
N LYS A 259 -14.14 -105.79 43.27
CA LYS A 259 -14.27 -104.57 44.09
C LYS A 259 -13.31 -103.47 43.62
N ARG A 260 -12.04 -103.81 43.37
CA ARG A 260 -11.04 -102.86 42.84
C ARG A 260 -11.50 -102.26 41.52
N ASP A 261 -12.02 -103.08 40.60
CA ASP A 261 -12.56 -102.63 39.30
C ASP A 261 -13.71 -101.63 39.48
N LYS A 262 -14.60 -101.84 40.45
CA LYS A 262 -15.67 -100.88 40.78
C LYS A 262 -15.14 -99.58 41.39
N THR A 263 -14.12 -99.65 42.24
CA THR A 263 -13.43 -98.46 42.76
C THR A 263 -12.72 -97.70 41.65
N ILE A 264 -12.04 -98.40 40.73
CA ILE A 264 -11.40 -97.81 39.55
C ILE A 264 -12.44 -97.14 38.65
N GLN A 265 -13.54 -97.81 38.31
CA GLN A 265 -14.63 -97.21 37.51
C GLN A 265 -15.20 -95.94 38.15
N GLY A 266 -15.41 -95.93 39.47
CA GLY A 266 -15.83 -94.74 40.20
C GLY A 266 -14.82 -93.60 40.12
N LEU A 267 -13.53 -93.89 40.36
CA LEU A 267 -12.45 -92.90 40.25
C LEU A 267 -12.29 -92.38 38.80
N THR A 268 -12.38 -93.24 37.79
CA THR A 268 -12.37 -92.88 36.37
C THR A 268 -13.61 -92.08 35.96
N GLN A 269 -14.73 -92.17 36.69
CA GLN A 269 -15.87 -91.26 36.49
C GLN A 269 -15.62 -89.89 37.12
N VAL A 270 -15.19 -89.85 38.39
CA VAL A 270 -14.85 -88.58 39.07
C VAL A 270 -13.74 -87.82 38.33
N LEU A 271 -12.76 -88.53 37.75
CA LEU A 271 -11.73 -87.93 36.90
C LEU A 271 -12.32 -87.29 35.63
N ARG A 272 -13.23 -87.97 34.91
CA ARG A 272 -13.91 -87.39 33.73
C ARG A 272 -14.80 -86.21 34.08
N GLU A 273 -15.46 -86.26 35.24
CA GLU A 273 -16.26 -85.13 35.76
C GLU A 273 -15.35 -83.93 36.08
N LYS A 274 -14.15 -84.16 36.65
CA LYS A 274 -13.15 -83.12 36.89
C LYS A 274 -12.42 -82.64 35.63
N GLU A 275 -12.18 -83.48 34.64
CA GLU A 275 -11.67 -83.06 33.32
C GLU A 275 -12.67 -82.15 32.61
N LYS A 276 -13.98 -82.45 32.71
CA LYS A 276 -15.04 -81.58 32.20
C LYS A 276 -15.10 -80.24 32.96
N GLU A 277 -15.02 -80.26 34.28
CA GLU A 277 -14.97 -79.05 35.11
C GLU A 277 -13.75 -78.17 34.79
N ILE A 278 -12.58 -78.79 34.53
CA ILE A 278 -11.37 -78.10 34.07
C ILE A 278 -11.58 -77.49 32.67
N GLN A 279 -12.20 -78.23 31.73
CA GLN A 279 -12.53 -77.70 30.41
C GLN A 279 -13.48 -76.51 30.48
N GLU A 280 -14.51 -76.58 31.32
CA GLU A 280 -15.47 -75.48 31.52
C GLU A 280 -14.78 -74.26 32.16
N LEU A 281 -13.89 -74.46 33.14
CA LEU A 281 -13.06 -73.40 33.72
C LEU A 281 -12.07 -72.79 32.72
N CYS A 282 -11.51 -73.57 31.78
CA CYS A 282 -10.66 -73.04 30.71
C CYS A 282 -11.44 -72.12 29.77
N HIS A 283 -12.64 -72.52 29.32
CA HIS A 283 -13.50 -71.63 28.51
C HIS A 283 -13.90 -70.36 29.29
N GLU A 284 -14.21 -70.49 30.60
CA GLU A 284 -14.49 -69.33 31.47
C GLU A 284 -13.28 -68.40 31.70
N ILE A 285 -12.05 -68.88 31.47
CA ILE A 285 -10.83 -68.05 31.49
C ILE A 285 -10.65 -67.38 30.12
N GLU A 286 -10.79 -68.13 29.03
CA GLU A 286 -10.70 -67.61 27.66
C GLU A 286 -11.74 -66.49 27.42
N ASP A 287 -13.03 -66.70 27.77
CA ASP A 287 -14.08 -65.67 27.70
C ASP A 287 -13.74 -64.42 28.54
N ARG A 288 -13.06 -64.58 29.68
CA ARG A 288 -12.64 -63.47 30.54
C ARG A 288 -11.45 -62.71 29.98
N ASP A 289 -10.46 -63.39 29.43
CA ASP A 289 -9.32 -62.74 28.77
C ASP A 289 -9.76 -62.00 27.49
N ASP A 290 -10.71 -62.57 26.74
CA ASP A 290 -11.32 -61.95 25.56
C ASP A 290 -12.17 -60.71 25.93
N ALA A 291 -12.87 -60.75 27.07
CA ALA A 291 -13.56 -59.59 27.64
C ALA A 291 -12.58 -58.52 28.15
N LEU A 292 -11.47 -58.91 28.78
CA LEU A 292 -10.40 -58.01 29.23
C LEU A 292 -9.67 -57.35 28.05
N ALA A 293 -9.47 -58.06 26.94
CA ALA A 293 -8.92 -57.50 25.71
C ALA A 293 -9.84 -56.40 25.15
N LYS A 294 -11.14 -56.71 24.98
CA LYS A 294 -12.15 -55.74 24.51
C LYS A 294 -12.28 -54.53 25.44
N ALA A 295 -12.18 -54.72 26.76
CA ALA A 295 -12.17 -53.64 27.74
C ALA A 295 -10.92 -52.75 27.62
N ARG A 296 -9.73 -53.33 27.39
CA ARG A 296 -8.49 -52.58 27.15
C ARG A 296 -8.54 -51.78 25.84
N GLU A 297 -9.06 -52.37 24.77
CA GLU A 297 -9.26 -51.67 23.49
C GLU A 297 -10.24 -50.49 23.62
N ALA A 298 -11.37 -50.70 24.31
CA ALA A 298 -12.34 -49.64 24.58
C ALA A 298 -11.75 -48.50 25.42
N ALA A 299 -10.98 -48.82 26.46
CA ALA A 299 -10.28 -47.83 27.28
C ALA A 299 -9.23 -47.05 26.48
N HIS A 300 -8.42 -47.75 25.67
CA HIS A 300 -7.42 -47.12 24.79
C HIS A 300 -8.08 -46.20 23.76
N LYS A 301 -9.19 -46.63 23.13
CA LYS A 301 -9.96 -45.82 22.18
C LYS A 301 -10.56 -44.56 22.82
N ALA A 302 -11.15 -44.69 24.01
CA ALA A 302 -11.68 -43.54 24.76
C ALA A 302 -10.57 -42.56 25.18
N GLN A 303 -9.40 -43.07 25.55
CA GLN A 303 -8.24 -42.24 25.88
C GLN A 303 -7.65 -41.54 24.64
N LEU A 304 -7.64 -42.20 23.48
CA LEU A 304 -7.25 -41.58 22.21
C LEU A 304 -8.21 -40.44 21.82
N GLN A 305 -9.53 -40.67 21.92
CA GLN A 305 -10.54 -39.64 21.69
C GLN A 305 -10.42 -38.46 22.67
N LYS A 306 -10.02 -38.71 23.93
CA LYS A 306 -9.73 -37.65 24.89
C LYS A 306 -8.53 -36.80 24.47
N TYR A 307 -7.45 -37.41 23.96
CA TYR A 307 -6.30 -36.66 23.45
C TYR A 307 -6.63 -35.88 22.18
N GLN A 308 -7.37 -36.48 21.23
CA GLN A 308 -7.84 -35.79 20.03
C GLN A 308 -8.71 -34.57 20.38
N GLY A 309 -9.66 -34.71 21.32
CA GLY A 309 -10.46 -33.58 21.79
C GLY A 309 -9.62 -32.47 22.44
N VAL A 310 -8.59 -32.82 23.23
CA VAL A 310 -7.66 -31.82 23.80
C VAL A 310 -6.83 -31.14 22.72
N GLU A 311 -6.36 -31.87 21.71
CA GLU A 311 -5.63 -31.33 20.56
C GLU A 311 -6.50 -30.39 19.71
N GLU A 312 -7.76 -30.76 19.45
CA GLU A 312 -8.76 -29.90 18.79
C GLU A 312 -9.02 -28.61 19.59
N HIS A 313 -9.19 -28.69 20.91
CA HIS A 313 -9.37 -27.51 21.76
C HIS A 313 -8.10 -26.64 21.82
N GLN A 314 -6.92 -27.25 21.82
CA GLN A 314 -5.64 -26.53 21.80
C GLN A 314 -5.38 -25.84 20.45
N ASN A 315 -5.78 -26.47 19.34
CA ASN A 315 -5.73 -25.87 18.01
C ASN A 315 -6.72 -24.72 17.86
N LEU A 316 -7.97 -24.87 18.35
CA LEU A 316 -8.95 -23.79 18.37
C LEU A 316 -8.50 -22.61 19.26
N LEU A 317 -7.89 -22.90 20.42
CA LEU A 317 -7.29 -21.88 21.26
C LEU A 317 -6.15 -21.15 20.54
N MET A 318 -5.27 -21.87 19.83
CA MET A 318 -4.18 -21.30 19.03
C MET A 318 -4.72 -20.42 17.89
N GLU A 319 -5.77 -20.86 17.20
CA GLU A 319 -6.45 -20.08 16.16
C GLU A 319 -7.02 -18.78 16.74
N LYS A 320 -7.73 -18.83 17.87
CA LYS A 320 -8.25 -17.63 18.55
C LYS A 320 -7.14 -16.73 19.09
N GLN A 321 -6.00 -17.30 19.52
CA GLN A 321 -4.81 -16.54 19.93
C GLN A 321 -4.20 -15.78 18.75
N THR A 322 -4.12 -16.39 17.56
CA THR A 322 -3.59 -15.73 16.34
C THR A 322 -4.57 -14.72 15.75
N GLU A 323 -5.88 -14.97 15.82
CA GLU A 323 -6.92 -14.01 15.45
C GLU A 323 -6.90 -12.78 16.38
N LEU A 324 -6.77 -12.98 17.70
CA LEU A 324 -6.60 -11.90 18.68
C LEU A 324 -5.33 -11.07 18.37
N ALA A 325 -4.19 -11.73 18.12
CA ALA A 325 -2.94 -11.05 17.79
C ALA A 325 -3.03 -10.26 16.47
N LYS A 326 -3.76 -10.78 15.47
CA LYS A 326 -4.05 -10.08 14.20
C LYS A 326 -4.92 -8.84 14.44
N LEU A 327 -6.03 -8.99 15.18
CA LEU A 327 -6.92 -7.87 15.53
C LEU A 327 -6.21 -6.81 16.38
N GLN A 328 -5.31 -7.21 17.30
CA GLN A 328 -4.45 -6.29 18.04
C GLN A 328 -3.49 -5.55 17.09
N GLY A 329 -2.86 -6.22 16.13
CA GLY A 329 -2.02 -5.58 15.12
C GLY A 329 -2.80 -4.59 14.24
N GLU A 330 -3.99 -4.97 13.78
CA GLU A 330 -4.89 -4.10 13.01
C GLU A 330 -5.32 -2.88 13.84
N HIS A 331 -5.69 -3.07 15.11
CA HIS A 331 -5.98 -1.97 16.04
C HIS A 331 -4.79 -1.00 16.20
N HIS A 332 -3.57 -1.50 16.43
CA HIS A 332 -2.38 -0.65 16.55
C HIS A 332 -2.11 0.14 15.26
N THR A 333 -2.28 -0.47 14.08
CA THR A 333 -2.13 0.26 12.80
C THR A 333 -3.22 1.32 12.62
N LYS A 334 -4.47 1.06 13.05
CA LYS A 334 -5.57 2.03 13.02
C LYS A 334 -5.39 3.18 14.01
N VAL A 335 -4.85 2.93 15.20
CA VAL A 335 -4.46 3.99 16.15
C VAL A 335 -3.34 4.86 15.56
N LEU A 336 -2.33 4.27 14.92
CA LEU A 336 -1.26 5.03 14.24
C LEU A 336 -1.76 5.80 13.01
N GLU A 337 -2.79 5.31 12.32
CA GLU A 337 -3.47 6.03 11.23
C GLU A 337 -4.28 7.22 11.78
N ALA A 338 -5.07 7.01 12.84
CA ALA A 338 -5.80 8.08 13.53
C ALA A 338 -4.87 9.17 14.07
N GLN A 339 -3.74 8.81 14.70
CA GLN A 339 -2.73 9.79 15.14
C GLN A 339 -2.08 10.58 13.98
N LYS A 340 -1.93 9.98 12.79
CA LYS A 340 -1.45 10.70 11.59
C LYS A 340 -2.51 11.66 11.05
N LEU A 341 -3.79 11.25 11.08
CA LEU A 341 -4.91 12.10 10.67
C LEU A 341 -5.12 13.26 11.64
N GLN A 342 -5.03 13.04 12.95
CA GLN A 342 -5.07 14.12 13.95
C GLN A 342 -3.95 15.14 13.70
N ARG A 343 -2.68 14.69 13.58
CA ARG A 343 -1.55 15.58 13.25
C ARG A 343 -1.67 16.28 11.89
N ALA A 344 -2.55 15.82 11.00
CA ALA A 344 -2.87 16.51 9.75
C ALA A 344 -4.01 17.52 9.94
N LEU A 345 -4.99 17.22 10.80
CA LEU A 345 -6.04 18.14 11.23
C LEU A 345 -5.44 19.32 12.01
N ASP A 346 -4.62 19.07 13.04
CA ASP A 346 -3.95 20.09 13.86
C ASP A 346 -3.19 21.12 13.01
N ARG A 347 -2.55 20.64 11.92
CA ARG A 347 -1.85 21.49 10.94
C ARG A 347 -2.80 22.32 10.09
N LYS A 348 -3.94 21.76 9.69
CA LYS A 348 -4.96 22.49 8.92
C LYS A 348 -5.71 23.50 9.78
N GLU A 349 -5.88 23.23 11.06
CA GLU A 349 -6.39 24.20 12.03
C GLU A 349 -5.39 25.35 12.23
N GLN A 350 -4.08 25.06 12.37
CA GLN A 350 -3.05 26.11 12.40
C GLN A 350 -3.00 26.91 11.08
N GLU A 351 -3.01 26.26 9.91
CA GLU A 351 -3.06 26.97 8.61
C GLU A 351 -4.29 27.87 8.49
N LEU A 352 -5.45 27.46 9.02
CA LEU A 352 -6.66 28.29 9.05
C LEU A 352 -6.54 29.48 10.02
N VAL A 353 -5.90 29.30 11.17
CA VAL A 353 -5.60 30.40 12.11
C VAL A 353 -4.62 31.41 11.49
N ASP A 354 -3.56 30.93 10.84
CA ASP A 354 -2.56 31.78 10.18
C ASP A 354 -3.19 32.58 9.02
N LEU A 355 -4.05 31.94 8.22
CA LEU A 355 -4.81 32.60 7.15
C LEU A 355 -5.85 33.61 7.69
N GLN A 356 -6.49 33.32 8.82
CA GLN A 356 -7.43 34.23 9.48
C GLN A 356 -6.70 35.46 10.03
N GLN A 357 -5.53 35.31 10.65
CA GLN A 357 -4.70 36.44 11.09
C GLN A 357 -4.21 37.28 9.90
N ALA A 358 -3.76 36.64 8.82
CA ALA A 358 -3.37 37.36 7.59
C ALA A 358 -4.55 38.12 6.96
N LYS A 359 -5.76 37.55 7.00
CA LYS A 359 -6.99 38.24 6.58
C LYS A 359 -7.27 39.47 7.44
N GLU A 360 -7.21 39.34 8.77
CA GLU A 360 -7.45 40.45 9.71
C GLU A 360 -6.41 41.58 9.54
N GLN A 361 -5.14 41.24 9.31
CA GLN A 361 -4.09 42.21 8.97
C GLN A 361 -4.40 42.96 7.66
N LEU A 362 -4.82 42.26 6.61
CA LEU A 362 -5.20 42.88 5.33
C LEU A 362 -6.47 43.73 5.43
N GLU A 363 -7.41 43.39 6.33
CA GLU A 363 -8.58 44.24 6.61
C GLU A 363 -8.16 45.54 7.32
N VAL A 364 -7.22 45.49 8.27
CA VAL A 364 -6.64 46.68 8.91
C VAL A 364 -5.84 47.55 7.92
N GLU A 365 -4.96 46.96 7.09
CA GLU A 365 -4.24 47.70 6.05
C GLU A 365 -5.21 48.40 5.08
N LEU A 366 -6.32 47.75 4.73
CA LEU A 366 -7.34 48.29 3.84
C LEU A 366 -8.12 49.44 4.50
N GLU A 367 -8.40 49.37 5.81
CA GLU A 367 -8.96 50.51 6.56
C GLU A 367 -7.98 51.69 6.64
N ASP A 368 -6.69 51.44 6.87
CA ASP A 368 -5.68 52.50 6.94
C ASP A 368 -5.44 53.16 5.57
N LEU A 369 -5.45 52.38 4.48
CA LEU A 369 -5.44 52.93 3.12
C LEU A 369 -6.69 53.78 2.83
N GLN A 370 -7.87 53.37 3.31
CA GLN A 370 -9.06 54.22 3.25
C GLN A 370 -8.92 55.50 4.10
N GLN A 371 -8.28 55.44 5.28
CA GLN A 371 -8.02 56.62 6.10
C GLN A 371 -7.02 57.57 5.43
N GLN A 372 -5.94 57.05 4.84
CA GLN A 372 -4.99 57.85 4.07
C GLN A 372 -5.66 58.50 2.86
N LYS A 373 -6.51 57.77 2.12
CA LYS A 373 -7.32 58.36 1.06
C LYS A 373 -8.21 59.50 1.59
N LYS A 374 -8.95 59.28 2.67
CA LYS A 374 -9.80 60.32 3.31
C LYS A 374 -8.99 61.55 3.79
N LYS A 375 -7.71 61.39 4.14
CA LYS A 375 -6.79 62.50 4.46
C LYS A 375 -6.32 63.23 3.18
N GLY A 376 -5.99 62.49 2.12
CA GLY A 376 -5.63 63.04 0.80
C GLY A 376 -6.76 63.79 0.12
N ASP A 377 -7.98 63.24 0.12
CA ASP A 377 -9.19 63.86 -0.43
C ASP A 377 -9.49 65.21 0.25
N LYS A 378 -9.25 65.33 1.58
CA LYS A 378 -9.33 66.60 2.32
C LYS A 378 -8.26 67.59 1.86
N ALA A 379 -6.99 67.18 1.82
CA ALA A 379 -5.89 68.04 1.40
C ALA A 379 -6.06 68.56 -0.04
N LEU A 380 -6.57 67.72 -0.96
CA LEU A 380 -6.94 68.11 -2.32
C LEU A 380 -8.08 69.15 -2.33
N ASN A 381 -9.12 68.95 -1.51
CA ASN A 381 -10.22 69.90 -1.39
C ASN A 381 -9.77 71.25 -0.80
N ASP A 382 -8.90 71.24 0.22
CA ASP A 382 -8.35 72.44 0.84
C ASP A 382 -7.43 73.20 -0.13
N LEU A 383 -6.60 72.50 -0.91
CA LEU A 383 -5.76 73.11 -1.94
C LEU A 383 -6.59 73.65 -3.12
N ASN A 384 -7.68 72.97 -3.50
CA ASN A 384 -8.66 73.48 -4.46
C ASN A 384 -9.40 74.74 -3.93
N ASN A 385 -9.71 74.80 -2.63
CA ASN A 385 -10.27 76.00 -2.00
C ASN A 385 -9.26 77.17 -1.97
N GLN A 386 -7.98 76.90 -1.71
CA GLN A 386 -6.91 77.90 -1.82
C GLN A 386 -6.75 78.41 -3.26
N LEU A 387 -6.73 77.52 -4.26
CA LEU A 387 -6.70 77.91 -5.68
C LEU A 387 -7.92 78.75 -6.06
N LYS A 388 -9.12 78.41 -5.58
CA LYS A 388 -10.34 79.20 -5.80
C LYS A 388 -10.27 80.58 -5.14
N LYS A 389 -9.71 80.68 -3.93
CA LYS A 389 -9.47 81.96 -3.24
C LYS A 389 -8.49 82.83 -4.02
N LEU A 390 -7.33 82.27 -4.40
CA LEU A 390 -6.31 82.98 -5.19
C LEU A 390 -6.86 83.40 -6.56
N GLY A 391 -7.65 82.58 -7.23
CA GLY A 391 -8.34 82.93 -8.48
C GLY A 391 -9.31 84.11 -8.30
N GLY A 392 -10.05 84.16 -7.19
CA GLY A 392 -10.85 85.32 -6.80
C GLY A 392 -9.99 86.57 -6.58
N GLU A 393 -8.95 86.48 -5.75
CA GLU A 393 -8.07 87.63 -5.49
C GLU A 393 -7.25 88.09 -6.71
N ILE A 394 -7.07 87.25 -7.73
CA ILE A 394 -6.49 87.63 -9.02
C ILE A 394 -7.55 88.35 -9.86
N GLY A 395 -8.78 87.83 -9.92
CA GLY A 395 -9.90 88.51 -10.60
C GLY A 395 -10.23 89.88 -10.01
N ASP A 396 -10.16 90.04 -8.69
CA ASP A 396 -10.32 91.33 -8.00
C ASP A 396 -9.17 92.29 -8.35
N ARG A 397 -7.91 91.82 -8.35
CA ARG A 397 -6.74 92.61 -8.76
C ARG A 397 -6.83 93.03 -10.23
N GLU A 398 -7.23 92.12 -11.12
CA GLU A 398 -7.47 92.43 -12.54
C GLU A 398 -8.56 93.49 -12.72
N SER A 399 -9.65 93.39 -11.94
CA SER A 399 -10.77 94.33 -12.00
C SER A 399 -10.38 95.72 -11.49
N ALA A 400 -9.63 95.77 -10.38
CA ALA A 400 -9.04 97.01 -9.88
C ALA A 400 -8.05 97.63 -10.88
N LEU A 401 -7.21 96.83 -11.54
CA LEU A 401 -6.26 97.29 -12.55
C LEU A 401 -6.99 97.82 -13.80
N LYS A 402 -8.05 97.14 -14.27
CA LYS A 402 -8.92 97.61 -15.35
C LYS A 402 -9.59 98.95 -15.01
N HIS A 403 -10.06 99.11 -13.76
CA HIS A 403 -10.59 100.40 -13.30
C HIS A 403 -9.53 101.50 -13.24
N GLN A 404 -8.31 101.23 -12.77
CA GLN A 404 -7.21 102.20 -12.77
C GLN A 404 -6.82 102.64 -14.19
N TYR A 405 -6.75 101.72 -15.15
CA TYR A 405 -6.51 102.07 -16.55
C TYR A 405 -7.65 102.91 -17.15
N GLN A 406 -8.91 102.58 -16.87
CA GLN A 406 -10.04 103.39 -17.31
C GLN A 406 -10.02 104.79 -16.70
N GLU A 407 -9.79 104.90 -15.38
CA GLU A 407 -9.73 106.21 -14.71
C GLU A 407 -8.56 107.07 -15.20
N LEU A 408 -7.40 106.47 -15.49
CA LEU A 408 -6.28 107.18 -16.11
C LEU A 408 -6.63 107.69 -17.51
N LEU A 409 -7.33 106.89 -18.32
CA LEU A 409 -7.77 107.26 -19.66
C LEU A 409 -8.78 108.42 -19.60
N ASP A 410 -9.82 108.29 -18.79
CA ASP A 410 -10.75 109.36 -18.40
C ASP A 410 -10.03 110.65 -17.97
N GLN A 411 -9.00 110.55 -17.13
CA GLN A 411 -8.21 111.71 -16.68
C GLN A 411 -7.42 112.35 -17.84
N THR A 412 -6.90 111.57 -18.79
CA THR A 412 -6.25 112.12 -19.99
C THR A 412 -7.23 112.81 -20.92
N GLU A 413 -8.43 112.27 -21.12
CA GLU A 413 -9.49 112.91 -21.91
C GLU A 413 -9.93 114.25 -21.29
N ARG A 414 -10.18 114.28 -19.97
CA ARG A 414 -10.54 115.51 -19.24
C ARG A 414 -9.44 116.58 -19.34
N LYS A 415 -8.16 116.19 -19.27
CA LYS A 415 -7.02 117.10 -19.47
C LYS A 415 -6.96 117.62 -20.91
N LEU A 416 -7.17 116.76 -21.90
CA LEU A 416 -7.17 117.14 -23.31
C LEU A 416 -8.31 118.13 -23.63
N GLN A 417 -9.52 117.88 -23.13
CA GLN A 417 -10.66 118.80 -23.22
C GLN A 417 -10.36 120.15 -22.54
N ALA A 418 -9.74 120.15 -21.36
CA ALA A 418 -9.35 121.38 -20.66
C ALA A 418 -8.28 122.20 -21.41
N HIS A 419 -7.31 121.52 -22.06
CA HIS A 419 -6.36 122.17 -22.94
C HIS A 419 -7.03 122.71 -24.21
N GLU A 420 -7.97 121.98 -24.81
CA GLU A 420 -8.70 122.41 -26.00
C GLU A 420 -9.54 123.67 -25.74
N VAL A 421 -10.28 123.72 -24.62
CA VAL A 421 -10.99 124.93 -24.16
C VAL A 421 -10.01 126.08 -23.88
N THR A 422 -8.83 125.79 -23.34
CA THR A 422 -7.79 126.81 -23.11
C THR A 422 -7.24 127.38 -24.41
N ILE A 423 -7.02 126.52 -25.43
CA ILE A 423 -6.59 126.93 -26.77
C ILE A 423 -7.67 127.78 -27.44
N GLN A 424 -8.94 127.36 -27.40
CA GLN A 424 -10.06 128.14 -27.94
C GLN A 424 -10.13 129.55 -27.31
N ARG A 425 -9.97 129.66 -25.98
CA ARG A 425 -9.92 130.95 -25.27
C ARG A 425 -8.72 131.79 -25.71
N LEU A 426 -7.51 131.20 -25.80
CA LEU A 426 -6.30 131.91 -26.22
C LEU A 426 -6.42 132.42 -27.67
N THR A 427 -6.99 131.63 -28.58
CA THR A 427 -7.27 132.05 -29.96
C THR A 427 -8.21 133.25 -30.01
N SER A 428 -9.27 133.28 -29.20
CA SER A 428 -10.14 134.45 -29.08
C SER A 428 -9.39 135.68 -28.54
N THR A 429 -8.64 135.52 -27.45
CA THR A 429 -7.87 136.62 -26.84
C THR A 429 -6.76 137.14 -27.77
N LEU A 430 -6.21 136.31 -28.65
CA LEU A 430 -5.26 136.74 -29.66
C LEU A 430 -5.94 137.62 -30.72
N ALA A 431 -7.10 137.23 -31.23
CA ALA A 431 -7.89 138.05 -32.16
C ALA A 431 -8.30 139.41 -31.54
N ASP A 432 -8.72 139.41 -30.26
CA ASP A 432 -9.02 140.64 -29.51
C ASP A 432 -7.77 141.57 -29.42
N LYS A 433 -6.57 140.99 -29.32
CA LYS A 433 -5.30 141.73 -29.25
C LYS A 433 -4.80 142.23 -30.59
N GLU A 434 -5.03 141.48 -31.66
CA GLU A 434 -4.76 141.93 -33.03
C GLU A 434 -5.65 143.14 -33.39
N GLN A 435 -6.93 143.12 -32.99
CA GLN A 435 -7.81 144.30 -33.11
C GLN A 435 -7.25 145.51 -32.31
N GLN A 436 -6.89 145.32 -31.04
CA GLN A 436 -6.34 146.40 -30.22
C GLN A 436 -5.04 147.00 -30.78
N LEU A 437 -4.16 146.19 -31.36
CA LEU A 437 -2.95 146.69 -32.02
C LEU A 437 -3.27 147.55 -33.25
N GLN A 438 -4.29 147.17 -34.03
CA GLN A 438 -4.78 147.98 -35.14
C GLN A 438 -5.35 149.34 -34.67
N GLU A 439 -5.98 149.38 -33.49
CA GLU A 439 -6.45 150.62 -32.85
C GLU A 439 -5.28 151.50 -32.36
N TYR A 440 -4.22 150.91 -31.77
CA TYR A 440 -3.00 151.65 -31.38
C TYR A 440 -2.24 152.24 -32.57
N ILE A 441 -2.13 151.51 -33.68
CA ILE A 441 -1.52 152.00 -34.93
C ILE A 441 -2.25 153.25 -35.44
N ASN A 442 -3.57 153.32 -35.27
CA ASN A 442 -4.35 154.51 -35.60
C ASN A 442 -4.04 155.70 -34.69
N MET A 443 -3.85 155.49 -33.38
CA MET A 443 -3.56 156.59 -32.43
C MET A 443 -2.15 157.17 -32.52
N VAL A 444 -1.12 156.35 -32.83
CA VAL A 444 0.28 156.84 -32.89
C VAL A 444 0.47 157.89 -34.00
N ARG A 445 -0.19 157.67 -35.15
CA ARG A 445 -0.28 158.63 -36.28
C ARG A 445 -0.82 160.00 -35.86
N ASP A 446 -1.70 160.03 -34.88
CA ASP A 446 -2.36 161.26 -34.42
C ASP A 446 -1.48 162.00 -33.39
N PHE A 447 -0.55 161.30 -32.72
CA PHE A 447 0.31 161.84 -31.66
C PHE A 447 1.55 162.60 -32.16
N GLU A 448 1.98 162.42 -33.42
CA GLU A 448 3.16 163.10 -33.99
C GLU A 448 3.00 164.63 -34.11
N GLN A 449 1.82 165.18 -33.85
CA GLN A 449 1.41 166.52 -34.27
C GLN A 449 1.61 167.66 -33.25
N SER A 450 2.13 167.44 -32.03
CA SER A 450 2.33 168.54 -31.06
C SER A 450 3.44 168.34 -30.00
N ARG A 451 4.14 169.42 -29.57
CA ARG A 451 5.31 169.37 -28.67
C ARG A 451 5.74 170.75 -28.07
N SER A 452 5.95 170.88 -26.76
CA SER A 452 6.83 171.92 -26.11
C SER A 452 7.06 171.67 -24.60
N PRO A 453 8.18 172.10 -23.93
CA PRO A 453 8.55 171.64 -22.57
C PRO A 453 8.88 172.74 -21.50
N GLY A 454 9.08 172.30 -20.24
CA GLY A 454 9.72 173.04 -19.13
C GLY A 454 10.48 172.07 -18.19
N SER A 455 11.59 172.49 -17.55
CA SER A 455 12.70 171.54 -17.22
C SER A 455 13.15 171.39 -15.75
N ASN A 456 12.81 172.29 -14.82
CA ASN A 456 13.54 172.36 -13.52
C ASN A 456 13.18 171.30 -12.46
N ASP A 457 12.05 170.57 -12.58
CA ASP A 457 11.77 169.41 -11.72
C ASP A 457 12.81 168.27 -11.89
N ASN A 458 13.52 168.26 -13.02
CA ASN A 458 14.33 167.15 -13.52
C ASN A 458 15.68 166.93 -12.77
N MET A 459 15.82 167.50 -11.57
CA MET A 459 16.92 167.27 -10.63
C MET A 459 16.40 166.78 -9.25
N LEU A 460 15.29 167.36 -8.77
CA LEU A 460 14.57 166.86 -7.59
C LEU A 460 13.97 165.47 -7.85
N SER A 461 13.53 165.21 -9.09
CA SER A 461 13.16 163.87 -9.55
C SER A 461 14.30 162.87 -9.35
N LYS A 462 15.54 163.21 -9.72
CA LYS A 462 16.70 162.31 -9.70
C LYS A 462 17.17 161.93 -8.29
N LEU A 463 17.09 162.83 -7.32
CA LEU A 463 17.39 162.49 -5.92
C LEU A 463 16.29 161.64 -5.28
N ARG A 464 15.02 161.94 -5.56
CA ARG A 464 13.88 161.08 -5.14
C ARG A 464 13.94 159.71 -5.80
N GLN A 465 14.32 159.65 -7.07
CA GLN A 465 14.55 158.43 -7.83
C GLN A 465 15.68 157.60 -7.18
N ARG A 466 16.83 158.20 -6.83
CA ARG A 466 17.91 157.47 -6.15
C ARG A 466 17.54 156.92 -4.78
N LEU A 467 16.63 157.58 -4.06
CA LEU A 467 16.08 157.03 -2.82
C LEU A 467 15.19 155.81 -3.14
N LYS A 468 14.26 155.96 -4.09
CA LYS A 468 13.36 154.90 -4.54
C LYS A 468 14.07 153.70 -5.17
N GLU A 469 15.21 153.91 -5.83
CA GLU A 469 16.10 152.86 -6.35
C GLU A 469 16.75 152.08 -5.20
N LYS A 470 17.12 152.73 -4.09
CA LYS A 470 17.61 152.03 -2.89
C LYS A 470 16.52 151.32 -2.11
N GLU A 471 15.34 151.92 -1.99
CA GLU A 471 14.16 151.29 -1.39
C GLU A 471 13.81 150.01 -2.17
N LYS A 472 13.68 150.10 -3.50
CA LYS A 472 13.41 148.94 -4.36
C LYS A 472 14.52 147.90 -4.33
N ALA A 473 15.81 148.29 -4.32
CA ALA A 473 16.90 147.32 -4.23
C ALA A 473 16.94 146.58 -2.87
N LEU A 474 16.44 147.21 -1.80
CA LEU A 474 16.34 146.59 -0.48
C LEU A 474 15.10 145.70 -0.37
N GLU A 475 13.99 146.10 -0.99
CA GLU A 475 12.78 145.29 -1.21
C GLU A 475 13.12 144.00 -2.00
N GLN A 476 13.79 144.13 -3.15
CA GLN A 476 14.27 142.99 -3.94
C GLN A 476 15.25 142.08 -3.16
N ALA A 477 16.15 142.64 -2.36
CA ALA A 477 17.07 141.86 -1.51
C ALA A 477 16.40 141.22 -0.27
N LEU A 478 15.15 141.58 0.04
CA LEU A 478 14.30 140.86 0.98
C LEU A 478 13.52 139.75 0.25
N ASP A 479 12.92 140.05 -0.90
CA ASP A 479 12.21 139.08 -1.74
C ASP A 479 13.12 137.91 -2.15
N GLU A 480 14.35 138.19 -2.60
CA GLU A 480 15.38 137.18 -2.89
C GLU A 480 15.72 136.31 -1.68
N LYS A 481 15.65 136.86 -0.46
CA LYS A 481 15.88 136.11 0.78
C LYS A 481 14.68 135.29 1.21
N PHE A 482 13.46 135.78 1.00
CA PHE A 482 12.25 134.99 1.23
C PHE A 482 12.19 133.81 0.24
N ALA A 483 12.45 134.04 -1.05
CA ALA A 483 12.54 132.98 -2.05
C ALA A 483 13.62 131.94 -1.71
N ALA A 484 14.80 132.36 -1.24
CA ALA A 484 15.86 131.45 -0.82
C ALA A 484 15.55 130.70 0.49
N ILE A 485 14.67 131.24 1.35
CA ILE A 485 14.14 130.53 2.53
C ILE A 485 13.09 129.51 2.08
N GLU A 486 12.15 129.89 1.21
CA GLU A 486 11.15 128.98 0.65
C GLU A 486 11.80 127.82 -0.13
N GLU A 487 12.85 128.07 -0.92
CA GLU A 487 13.64 127.01 -1.59
C GLU A 487 14.26 126.04 -0.56
N LYS A 488 14.80 126.56 0.55
CA LYS A 488 15.41 125.74 1.61
C LYS A 488 14.38 125.00 2.47
N ASP A 489 13.22 125.57 2.74
CA ASP A 489 12.11 124.90 3.41
C ASP A 489 11.52 123.79 2.53
N ASN A 490 11.47 123.99 1.19
CA ASN A 490 11.10 122.95 0.24
C ASN A 490 12.15 121.82 0.18
N GLU A 491 13.46 122.13 0.11
CA GLU A 491 14.54 121.12 0.24
C GLU A 491 14.43 120.32 1.54
N ILE A 492 14.17 121.00 2.67
CA ILE A 492 13.96 120.35 3.97
C ILE A 492 12.71 119.45 3.93
N HIS A 493 11.64 119.85 3.26
CA HIS A 493 10.44 119.03 3.11
C HIS A 493 10.68 117.78 2.24
N GLU A 494 11.36 117.91 1.10
CA GLU A 494 11.74 116.78 0.25
C GLU A 494 12.68 115.79 0.99
N LEU A 495 13.65 116.32 1.74
CA LEU A 495 14.53 115.49 2.59
C LEU A 495 13.74 114.77 3.70
N GLN A 496 12.76 115.41 4.33
CA GLN A 496 11.88 114.77 5.32
C GLN A 496 10.98 113.68 4.69
N LEU A 497 10.51 113.87 3.46
CA LEU A 497 9.75 112.85 2.73
C LEU A 497 10.65 111.66 2.37
N SER A 498 11.84 111.91 1.84
CA SER A 498 12.81 110.87 1.50
C SER A 498 13.29 110.09 2.73
N LEU A 499 13.52 110.77 3.87
CA LEU A 499 13.82 110.13 5.15
C LEU A 499 12.69 109.16 5.55
N ARG A 500 11.43 109.59 5.51
CA ARG A 500 10.26 108.76 5.81
C ARG A 500 10.06 107.59 4.86
N GLU A 501 10.55 107.67 3.63
CA GLU A 501 10.59 106.52 2.72
C GLU A 501 11.69 105.54 3.10
N LYS A 502 12.89 106.04 3.49
CA LYS A 502 13.97 105.18 3.98
C LYS A 502 13.66 104.54 5.34
N GLU A 503 12.95 105.22 6.23
CA GLU A 503 12.42 104.65 7.47
C GLU A 503 11.50 103.46 7.17
N ARG A 504 10.53 103.62 6.25
CA ARG A 504 9.62 102.53 5.84
C ARG A 504 10.34 101.39 5.11
N ASP A 505 11.38 101.68 4.33
CA ASP A 505 12.21 100.65 3.68
C ASP A 505 13.05 99.87 4.72
N LEU A 506 13.56 100.55 5.74
CA LEU A 506 14.23 99.90 6.88
C LEU A 506 13.25 99.06 7.70
N ASP A 507 12.04 99.53 7.97
CA ASP A 507 11.01 98.73 8.63
C ASP A 507 10.66 97.47 7.83
N ARG A 508 10.51 97.59 6.50
CA ARG A 508 10.29 96.43 5.61
C ARG A 508 11.45 95.44 5.67
N LEU A 509 12.70 95.94 5.63
CA LEU A 509 13.90 95.11 5.74
C LEU A 509 14.00 94.42 7.10
N ASN A 510 13.71 95.13 8.20
CA ASN A 510 13.70 94.57 9.55
C ASN A 510 12.64 93.47 9.72
N ASN A 511 11.43 93.66 9.18
CA ASN A 511 10.39 92.63 9.17
C ASN A 511 10.81 91.39 8.35
N LEU A 512 11.45 91.58 7.19
CA LEU A 512 11.98 90.47 6.39
C LEU A 512 13.14 89.74 7.10
N LEU A 513 14.02 90.48 7.79
CA LEU A 513 15.10 89.89 8.58
C LEU A 513 14.56 89.09 9.77
N SER A 514 13.56 89.62 10.50
CA SER A 514 12.88 88.90 11.59
C SER A 514 12.23 87.60 11.09
N HIS A 515 11.55 87.63 9.95
CA HIS A 515 10.94 86.43 9.38
C HIS A 515 11.97 85.41 8.88
N ASN A 516 13.10 85.87 8.34
CA ASN A 516 14.22 85.01 7.99
C ASN A 516 14.89 84.40 9.24
N GLU A 517 15.00 85.15 10.34
CA GLU A 517 15.52 84.67 11.63
C GLU A 517 14.59 83.62 12.26
N GLU A 518 13.28 83.85 12.27
CA GLU A 518 12.27 82.83 12.63
C GLU A 518 12.40 81.57 11.77
N THR A 519 12.55 81.74 10.45
CA THR A 519 12.69 80.62 9.51
C THR A 519 13.98 79.84 9.75
N ILE A 520 15.11 80.51 10.01
CA ILE A 520 16.39 79.89 10.39
C ILE A 520 16.25 79.17 11.74
N ASN A 521 15.54 79.75 12.72
CA ASN A 521 15.29 79.12 14.01
C ASN A 521 14.41 77.87 13.88
N ASN A 522 13.41 77.88 12.99
CA ASN A 522 12.60 76.69 12.67
C ASN A 522 13.44 75.60 11.99
N PHE A 523 14.32 75.95 11.03
CA PHE A 523 15.27 74.99 10.46
C PHE A 523 16.25 74.43 11.51
N ASN A 524 16.80 75.27 12.39
CA ASN A 524 17.65 74.84 13.50
C ASN A 524 16.91 73.93 14.51
N GLY A 525 15.59 74.12 14.68
CA GLY A 525 14.72 73.24 15.44
C GLY A 525 14.61 71.86 14.80
N MET A 526 14.23 71.80 13.52
CA MET A 526 14.12 70.55 12.77
C MET A 526 15.46 69.81 12.64
N ILE A 527 16.58 70.52 12.50
CA ILE A 527 17.92 69.91 12.49
C ILE A 527 18.19 69.20 13.82
N LYS A 528 17.95 69.85 14.96
CA LYS A 528 18.13 69.24 16.30
C LYS A 528 17.18 68.06 16.53
N GLU A 529 15.95 68.12 16.02
CA GLU A 529 15.01 67.02 16.05
C GLU A 529 15.51 65.82 15.23
N LYS A 530 16.06 66.06 14.03
CA LYS A 530 16.67 65.01 13.21
C LYS A 530 18.00 64.48 13.76
N ASP A 531 18.82 65.31 14.40
CA ASP A 531 20.01 64.85 15.13
C ASP A 531 19.60 63.93 16.30
N ALA A 532 18.53 64.26 17.02
CA ALA A 532 17.99 63.42 18.09
C ALA A 532 17.35 62.12 17.58
N GLU A 533 16.60 62.15 16.47
CA GLU A 533 16.10 60.95 15.77
C GLU A 533 17.25 60.04 15.32
N LEU A 534 18.28 60.61 14.69
CA LEU A 534 19.46 59.87 14.25
C LEU A 534 20.22 59.25 15.43
N GLN A 535 20.40 59.99 16.53
CA GLN A 535 21.04 59.46 17.74
C GLN A 535 20.18 58.37 18.41
N HIS A 536 18.85 58.48 18.38
CA HIS A 536 17.95 57.43 18.84
C HIS A 536 18.07 56.17 17.97
N LEU A 537 18.04 56.32 16.63
CA LEU A 537 18.20 55.22 15.68
C LEU A 537 19.59 54.55 15.79
N GLU A 538 20.66 55.31 15.97
CA GLU A 538 22.00 54.76 16.19
C GLU A 538 22.06 53.92 17.49
N ASN A 539 21.37 54.37 18.54
CA ASN A 539 21.26 53.64 19.80
C ASN A 539 20.37 52.40 19.70
N THR A 540 19.24 52.43 18.97
CA THR A 540 18.43 51.22 18.74
C THR A 540 19.17 50.21 17.88
N LEU A 541 19.90 50.64 16.84
CA LEU A 541 20.77 49.76 16.04
C LEU A 541 21.87 49.11 16.90
N LYS A 542 22.54 49.87 17.78
CA LYS A 542 23.52 49.32 18.73
C LYS A 542 22.91 48.31 19.71
N ASN A 543 21.66 48.52 20.13
CA ASN A 543 20.95 47.60 21.03
C ASN A 543 20.50 46.33 20.30
N LEU A 544 19.94 46.45 19.10
CA LEU A 544 19.58 45.31 18.25
C LEU A 544 20.81 44.47 17.86
N GLN A 545 21.96 45.11 17.60
CA GLN A 545 23.20 44.40 17.30
C GLN A 545 23.77 43.65 18.52
N ARG A 546 23.58 44.16 19.74
CA ARG A 546 23.88 43.39 20.97
C ARG A 546 22.94 42.21 21.12
N ALA A 547 21.62 42.43 21.05
CA ALA A 547 20.63 41.35 21.16
C ALA A 547 20.85 40.25 20.12
N LYS A 548 21.22 40.61 18.88
CA LYS A 548 21.66 39.66 17.85
C LYS A 548 22.87 38.84 18.29
N GLN A 549 23.92 39.48 18.80
CA GLN A 549 25.12 38.78 19.29
C GLN A 549 24.78 37.86 20.48
N ASP A 550 23.93 38.30 21.40
CA ASP A 550 23.49 37.51 22.55
C ASP A 550 22.73 36.26 22.10
N VAL A 551 21.84 36.38 21.10
CA VAL A 551 21.13 35.25 20.47
C VAL A 551 22.08 34.32 19.71
N GLU A 552 23.04 34.86 18.94
CA GLU A 552 24.05 34.06 18.24
C GLU A 552 24.95 33.30 19.23
N ASP A 553 25.36 33.92 20.34
CA ASP A 553 26.15 33.27 21.38
C ASP A 553 25.32 32.24 22.19
N ASN A 554 24.02 32.49 22.41
CA ASN A 554 23.09 31.53 23.01
C ASN A 554 22.93 30.29 22.12
N LEU A 555 22.70 30.48 20.82
CA LEU A 555 22.61 29.39 19.84
C LEU A 555 23.92 28.60 19.77
N ASN A 556 25.07 29.29 19.74
CA ASN A 556 26.39 28.64 19.77
C ASN A 556 26.64 27.83 21.06
N ARG A 557 26.07 28.24 22.20
CA ARG A 557 26.13 27.46 23.46
C ARG A 557 25.19 26.24 23.39
N SER A 558 23.94 26.41 22.97
CA SER A 558 22.99 25.31 22.79
C SER A 558 23.48 24.26 21.77
N LEU A 559 24.16 24.67 20.69
CA LEU A 559 24.77 23.76 19.73
C LEU A 559 25.90 22.94 20.38
N ARG A 560 26.79 23.55 21.15
CA ARG A 560 27.86 22.82 21.88
C ARG A 560 27.30 21.87 22.95
N GLU A 561 26.20 22.25 23.60
CA GLU A 561 25.48 21.37 24.53
C GLU A 561 24.86 20.18 23.80
N LYS A 562 24.23 20.40 22.65
CA LYS A 562 23.71 19.34 21.76
C LYS A 562 24.83 18.44 21.25
N ASP A 563 25.97 18.99 20.81
CA ASP A 563 27.15 18.22 20.40
C ASP A 563 27.75 17.40 21.56
N SER A 564 27.77 17.94 22.78
CA SER A 564 28.18 17.24 24.00
C SER A 564 27.22 16.09 24.34
N ILE A 565 25.90 16.31 24.26
CA ILE A 565 24.88 15.27 24.45
C ILE A 565 24.98 14.19 23.37
N ILE A 566 25.17 14.57 22.10
CA ILE A 566 25.40 13.63 20.99
C ILE A 566 26.67 12.81 21.24
N SER A 567 27.76 13.44 21.70
CA SER A 567 29.01 12.75 22.06
C SER A 567 28.82 11.78 23.23
N GLN A 568 28.07 12.18 24.27
CA GLN A 568 27.73 11.30 25.41
C GLN A 568 26.81 10.15 25.01
N LEU A 569 25.83 10.39 24.13
CA LEU A 569 24.96 9.35 23.58
C LEU A 569 25.74 8.40 22.66
N GLN A 570 26.67 8.90 21.85
CA GLN A 570 27.57 8.07 21.04
C GLN A 570 28.46 7.20 21.93
N LEU A 571 29.11 7.76 22.95
CA LEU A 571 29.91 6.99 23.92
C LEU A 571 29.06 6.01 24.75
N SER A 572 27.80 6.35 25.06
CA SER A 572 26.87 5.44 25.75
C SER A 572 26.36 4.33 24.84
N LEU A 573 26.16 4.60 23.54
CA LEU A 573 25.80 3.61 22.53
C LEU A 573 26.98 2.71 22.18
N GLU A 574 28.19 3.25 22.03
CA GLU A 574 29.42 2.48 21.84
C GLU A 574 29.71 1.63 23.08
N GLY A 575 29.57 2.20 24.29
CA GLY A 575 29.65 1.47 25.55
C GLY A 575 28.63 0.33 25.64
N LYS A 576 27.34 0.60 25.36
CA LYS A 576 26.29 -0.44 25.34
C LYS A 576 26.47 -1.46 24.21
N THR A 577 27.01 -1.06 23.07
CA THR A 577 27.32 -1.97 21.95
C THR A 577 28.46 -2.89 22.36
N LYS A 578 29.51 -2.34 22.98
CA LYS A 578 30.62 -3.11 23.55
C LYS A 578 30.17 -4.01 24.71
N ASP A 579 29.33 -3.55 25.63
CA ASP A 579 28.73 -4.38 26.68
C ASP A 579 27.87 -5.50 26.08
N MET A 580 27.17 -5.23 24.97
CA MET A 580 26.37 -6.21 24.22
C MET A 580 27.28 -7.18 23.43
N GLU A 581 28.41 -6.73 22.90
CA GLU A 581 29.43 -7.55 22.24
C GLU A 581 30.21 -8.41 23.23
N GLU A 582 30.54 -7.90 24.42
CA GLU A 582 31.18 -8.65 25.51
C GLU A 582 30.16 -9.61 26.15
N MET A 583 28.90 -9.22 26.31
CA MET A 583 27.82 -10.14 26.71
C MET A 583 27.55 -11.18 25.63
N ALA A 584 27.55 -10.81 24.35
CA ALA A 584 27.41 -11.73 23.23
C ALA A 584 28.62 -12.66 23.11
N ALA A 585 29.85 -12.19 23.34
CA ALA A 585 31.06 -13.02 23.38
C ALA A 585 31.11 -13.91 24.62
N SER A 586 30.62 -13.45 25.76
CA SER A 586 30.47 -14.24 26.99
C SER A 586 29.40 -15.33 26.80
N MET A 587 28.22 -14.96 26.31
CA MET A 587 27.16 -15.90 25.92
C MET A 587 27.62 -16.85 24.82
N LEU A 588 28.36 -16.37 23.80
CA LEU A 588 28.93 -17.18 22.73
C LEU A 588 30.11 -18.02 23.21
N SER A 589 30.80 -17.72 24.31
CA SER A 589 31.87 -18.56 24.86
C SER A 589 31.31 -19.65 25.78
N HIS A 590 30.32 -19.31 26.62
CA HIS A 590 29.57 -20.24 27.45
C HIS A 590 28.66 -21.15 26.61
N SER A 591 28.09 -20.60 25.54
CA SER A 591 27.46 -21.37 24.47
C SER A 591 28.52 -22.10 23.66
N GLN A 592 29.69 -21.55 23.30
CA GLN A 592 30.73 -22.33 22.59
C GLN A 592 31.35 -23.47 23.40
N THR A 593 31.13 -23.58 24.71
CA THR A 593 31.45 -24.84 25.42
C THR A 593 30.30 -25.83 25.26
N HIS A 594 29.09 -25.53 25.73
CA HIS A 594 27.96 -26.47 25.61
C HIS A 594 27.49 -26.74 24.17
N ALA A 595 27.74 -25.82 23.25
CA ALA A 595 27.52 -25.93 21.81
C ALA A 595 28.80 -26.12 21.00
N ARG A 596 29.99 -26.30 21.60
CA ARG A 596 30.97 -27.21 20.99
C ARG A 596 30.53 -28.63 21.23
N ASP A 597 30.24 -29.01 22.46
CA ASP A 597 29.77 -30.38 22.76
C ASP A 597 28.49 -30.71 21.98
N LEU A 598 27.50 -29.81 21.98
CA LEU A 598 26.25 -29.99 21.24
C LEU A 598 26.40 -29.78 19.73
N ALA A 599 27.25 -28.88 19.21
CA ALA A 599 27.47 -28.81 17.74
C ALA A 599 28.51 -29.81 17.23
N GLU A 600 29.24 -30.52 18.10
CA GLU A 600 30.00 -31.71 17.75
C GLU A 600 29.07 -32.93 17.73
N GLN A 601 28.17 -33.09 18.69
CA GLN A 601 27.12 -34.12 18.60
C GLN A 601 26.12 -33.86 17.46
N MET A 602 25.61 -32.63 17.33
CA MET A 602 24.75 -32.23 16.21
C MET A 602 25.54 -32.10 14.91
N GLY A 603 26.86 -31.89 14.95
CA GLY A 603 27.75 -31.91 13.78
C GLY A 603 28.10 -33.32 13.32
N GLN A 604 28.20 -34.29 14.24
CA GLN A 604 28.30 -35.71 13.92
C GLN A 604 26.95 -36.23 13.40
N ARG A 605 25.83 -35.84 14.02
CA ARG A 605 24.49 -36.12 13.49
C ARG A 605 24.26 -35.46 12.13
N LEU A 606 24.68 -34.21 11.95
CA LEU A 606 24.62 -33.51 10.66
C LEU A 606 25.47 -34.25 9.64
N LYS A 607 26.75 -34.55 9.90
CA LYS A 607 27.59 -35.37 9.00
C LYS A 607 26.98 -36.72 8.66
N VAL A 608 26.28 -37.39 9.59
CA VAL A 608 25.54 -38.63 9.30
C VAL A 608 24.33 -38.36 8.43
N THR A 609 23.51 -37.33 8.71
CA THR A 609 22.37 -36.97 7.85
C THR A 609 22.80 -36.40 6.49
N GLU A 610 23.93 -35.70 6.41
CA GLU A 610 24.56 -35.18 5.20
C GLU A 610 25.16 -36.33 4.38
N ALA A 611 25.76 -37.34 5.02
CA ALA A 611 26.19 -38.56 4.35
C ALA A 611 24.97 -39.35 3.82
N MET A 612 23.93 -39.52 4.62
CA MET A 612 22.68 -40.18 4.18
C MET A 612 21.94 -39.38 3.10
N LEU A 613 21.93 -38.05 3.17
CA LEU A 613 21.36 -37.18 2.13
C LEU A 613 22.23 -37.15 0.88
N ALA A 614 23.56 -37.14 0.99
CA ALA A 614 24.46 -37.25 -0.15
C ALA A 614 24.41 -38.64 -0.79
N GLU A 615 24.14 -39.70 -0.02
CA GLU A 615 23.89 -41.05 -0.54
C GLU A 615 22.51 -41.17 -1.17
N ALA A 616 21.47 -40.55 -0.60
CA ALA A 616 20.13 -40.46 -1.20
C ALA A 616 20.12 -39.58 -2.46
N VAL A 617 20.90 -38.49 -2.48
CA VAL A 617 21.16 -37.67 -3.66
C VAL A 617 21.91 -38.48 -4.70
N LYS A 618 23.00 -39.19 -4.34
CA LYS A 618 23.68 -40.11 -5.28
C LYS A 618 22.78 -41.24 -5.77
N ALA A 619 21.88 -41.77 -4.96
CA ALA A 619 20.89 -42.76 -5.39
C ALA A 619 19.86 -42.14 -6.36
N ARG A 620 19.44 -40.90 -6.12
CA ARG A 620 18.58 -40.13 -7.02
C ARG A 620 19.31 -39.73 -8.31
N GLU A 621 20.59 -39.38 -8.25
CA GLU A 621 21.45 -39.10 -9.41
C GLU A 621 21.65 -40.36 -10.27
N ARG A 622 21.92 -41.52 -9.66
CA ARG A 622 21.94 -42.81 -10.36
C ARG A 622 20.60 -43.09 -11.03
N LEU A 623 19.48 -42.98 -10.29
CA LEU A 623 18.13 -43.20 -10.84
C LEU A 623 17.76 -42.18 -11.93
N VAL A 624 18.22 -40.93 -11.83
CA VAL A 624 18.07 -39.91 -12.88
C VAL A 624 18.96 -40.22 -14.08
N ALA A 625 20.17 -40.73 -13.90
CA ALA A 625 21.05 -41.17 -14.99
C ALA A 625 20.50 -42.43 -15.69
N ASP A 626 19.93 -43.38 -14.94
CA ASP A 626 19.24 -44.56 -15.49
C ASP A 626 17.98 -44.13 -16.26
N ASN A 627 17.18 -43.21 -15.72
CA ASN A 627 16.03 -42.62 -16.41
C ASN A 627 16.44 -41.82 -17.67
N ASP A 628 17.53 -41.04 -17.61
CA ASP A 628 18.08 -40.32 -18.76
C ASP A 628 18.64 -41.31 -19.81
N SER A 629 19.27 -42.41 -19.40
CA SER A 629 19.74 -43.47 -20.31
C SER A 629 18.59 -44.18 -21.01
N THR A 630 17.48 -44.46 -20.29
CA THR A 630 16.29 -45.09 -20.85
C THR A 630 15.49 -44.11 -21.72
N VAL A 631 15.39 -42.84 -21.34
CA VAL A 631 14.85 -41.77 -22.21
C VAL A 631 15.69 -41.60 -23.47
N LYS A 632 17.02 -41.61 -23.39
CA LYS A 632 17.92 -41.61 -24.57
C LYS A 632 17.73 -42.85 -25.42
N GLY A 633 17.57 -44.03 -24.84
CA GLY A 633 17.24 -45.27 -25.54
C GLY A 633 15.87 -45.21 -26.25
N LEU A 634 14.85 -44.63 -25.60
CA LEU A 634 13.53 -44.41 -26.19
C LEU A 634 13.59 -43.35 -27.31
N LEU A 635 14.32 -42.25 -27.14
CA LEU A 635 14.53 -41.24 -28.17
C LEU A 635 15.31 -41.76 -29.37
N ALA A 636 16.30 -42.63 -29.16
CA ALA A 636 16.99 -43.34 -30.24
C ALA A 636 16.06 -44.33 -30.95
N THR A 637 15.17 -45.02 -30.20
CA THR A 637 14.15 -45.91 -30.77
C THR A 637 13.10 -45.14 -31.57
N ILE A 638 12.67 -43.97 -31.10
CA ILE A 638 11.78 -43.05 -31.82
C ILE A 638 12.48 -42.54 -33.08
N SER A 639 13.71 -42.04 -32.96
CA SER A 639 14.50 -41.56 -34.10
C SER A 639 14.72 -42.65 -35.16
N SER A 640 14.92 -43.90 -34.74
CA SER A 640 15.00 -45.06 -35.65
C SER A 640 13.66 -45.35 -36.35
N LYS A 641 12.53 -45.27 -35.63
CA LYS A 641 11.19 -45.39 -36.22
C LYS A 641 10.87 -44.23 -37.17
N ASP A 642 11.23 -43.00 -36.82
CA ASP A 642 11.03 -41.81 -37.65
C ASP A 642 11.91 -41.87 -38.90
N GLN A 643 13.14 -42.40 -38.81
CA GLN A 643 13.95 -42.69 -39.98
C GLN A 643 13.31 -43.77 -40.86
N LEU A 644 12.80 -44.87 -40.29
CA LEU A 644 12.11 -45.91 -41.06
C LEU A 644 10.81 -45.39 -41.71
N LEU A 645 10.07 -44.50 -41.03
CA LEU A 645 8.91 -43.79 -41.57
C LEU A 645 9.31 -42.82 -42.69
N LYS A 646 10.40 -42.08 -42.52
CA LYS A 646 10.95 -41.19 -43.56
C LYS A 646 11.41 -41.98 -44.77
N GLU A 647 12.16 -43.06 -44.60
CA GLU A 647 12.55 -43.94 -45.71
C GLU A 647 11.33 -44.60 -46.36
N SER A 648 10.29 -44.95 -45.60
CA SER A 648 9.02 -45.43 -46.15
C SER A 648 8.34 -44.34 -46.99
N ALA A 649 8.23 -43.11 -46.49
CA ALA A 649 7.70 -41.98 -47.24
C ALA A 649 8.54 -41.66 -48.49
N GLU A 650 9.86 -41.78 -48.43
CA GLU A 650 10.74 -41.66 -49.59
C GLU A 650 10.53 -42.79 -50.60
N ARG A 651 10.35 -44.05 -50.16
CA ARG A 651 10.00 -45.18 -51.05
C ARG A 651 8.64 -44.93 -51.74
N HIS A 652 7.64 -44.44 -51.01
CA HIS A 652 6.35 -44.06 -51.60
C HIS A 652 6.47 -42.87 -52.56
N ASN A 653 7.27 -41.84 -52.24
CA ASN A 653 7.50 -40.70 -53.13
C ASN A 653 8.29 -41.08 -54.39
N ARG A 654 9.23 -42.03 -54.31
CA ARG A 654 9.92 -42.61 -55.47
C ARG A 654 8.93 -43.39 -56.34
N MET A 655 8.10 -44.25 -55.75
CA MET A 655 7.02 -44.95 -56.46
C MET A 655 6.03 -43.97 -57.12
N LEU A 656 5.63 -42.89 -56.44
CA LEU A 656 4.76 -41.85 -57.01
C LEU A 656 5.45 -41.08 -58.15
N SER A 657 6.77 -40.84 -58.06
CA SER A 657 7.57 -40.27 -59.15
C SER A 657 7.65 -41.23 -60.34
N GLU A 658 7.89 -42.52 -60.11
CA GLU A 658 7.91 -43.56 -61.13
C GLU A 658 6.54 -43.67 -61.83
N ARG A 659 5.43 -43.76 -61.09
CA ARG A 659 4.07 -43.71 -61.66
C ARG A 659 3.77 -42.39 -62.37
N THR A 660 4.32 -41.26 -61.91
CA THR A 660 4.17 -39.97 -62.61
C THR A 660 4.95 -39.96 -63.92
N GLN A 661 6.14 -40.56 -63.96
CA GLN A 661 6.94 -40.73 -65.18
C GLN A 661 6.28 -41.71 -66.16
N GLU A 662 5.73 -42.83 -65.70
CA GLU A 662 4.88 -43.72 -66.51
C GLU A 662 3.68 -42.98 -67.09
N ILE A 663 2.98 -42.16 -66.30
CA ILE A 663 1.84 -41.36 -66.78
C ILE A 663 2.29 -40.29 -67.79
N GLN A 664 3.47 -39.68 -67.60
CA GLN A 664 4.04 -38.73 -68.57
C GLN A 664 4.45 -39.43 -69.87
N GLU A 665 5.06 -40.61 -69.79
CA GLU A 665 5.47 -41.40 -70.96
C GLU A 665 4.24 -41.97 -71.71
N LEU A 666 3.21 -42.44 -71.00
CA LEU A 666 1.94 -42.83 -71.62
C LEU A 666 1.23 -41.63 -72.28
N ARG A 667 1.29 -40.42 -71.67
CA ARG A 667 0.81 -39.18 -72.31
C ARG A 667 1.65 -38.80 -73.53
N ARG A 668 2.96 -39.03 -73.50
CA ARG A 668 3.86 -38.80 -74.63
C ARG A 668 3.53 -39.77 -75.77
N GLN A 669 3.41 -41.07 -75.48
CA GLN A 669 2.99 -42.09 -76.44
C GLN A 669 1.59 -41.82 -77.01
N LEU A 670 0.63 -41.35 -76.20
CA LEU A 670 -0.68 -40.90 -76.69
C LEU A 670 -0.56 -39.66 -77.60
N SER A 671 0.32 -38.71 -77.28
CA SER A 671 0.59 -37.54 -78.14
C SER A 671 1.26 -37.94 -79.45
N ASP A 672 2.27 -38.81 -79.41
CA ASP A 672 2.91 -39.39 -80.60
C ASP A 672 1.89 -40.16 -81.44
N ARG A 673 1.00 -40.93 -80.81
CA ARG A 673 -0.06 -41.68 -81.50
C ARG A 673 -1.12 -40.76 -82.09
N GLN A 674 -1.46 -39.66 -81.41
CA GLN A 674 -2.37 -38.62 -81.94
C GLN A 674 -1.73 -37.86 -83.11
N GLN A 675 -0.41 -37.62 -83.07
CA GLN A 675 0.33 -37.06 -84.20
C GLN A 675 0.40 -38.05 -85.36
N GLN A 676 0.68 -39.33 -85.11
CA GLN A 676 0.65 -40.40 -86.13
C GLN A 676 -0.75 -40.55 -86.74
N LEU A 677 -1.81 -40.49 -85.94
CA LEU A 677 -3.19 -40.51 -86.45
C LEU A 677 -3.50 -39.24 -87.24
N SER A 678 -3.05 -38.06 -86.82
CA SER A 678 -3.20 -36.83 -87.60
C SER A 678 -2.39 -36.88 -88.90
N THR A 679 -1.19 -37.46 -88.92
CA THR A 679 -0.45 -37.67 -90.17
C THR A 679 -1.08 -38.77 -91.03
N VAL A 680 -1.76 -39.78 -90.46
CA VAL A 680 -2.49 -40.80 -91.25
C VAL A 680 -3.86 -40.31 -91.72
N GLU A 681 -4.49 -39.37 -91.02
CA GLU A 681 -5.68 -38.64 -91.50
C GLU A 681 -5.29 -37.66 -92.62
N LYS A 682 -4.13 -37.00 -92.46
CA LYS A 682 -3.36 -36.34 -93.53
C LYS A 682 -2.53 -37.32 -94.38
N GLN A 683 -2.85 -38.61 -94.30
CA GLN A 683 -2.59 -39.60 -95.33
C GLN A 683 -3.89 -40.36 -95.64
N SER A 684 -5.04 -39.68 -95.50
CA SER A 684 -6.39 -40.17 -95.85
C SER A 684 -7.36 -39.15 -96.52
N SER A 685 -6.88 -38.01 -97.05
CA SER A 685 -7.71 -37.08 -97.87
C SER A 685 -7.12 -36.56 -99.21
N ALA A 686 -5.81 -36.44 -99.42
CA ALA A 686 -5.25 -35.88 -100.67
C ALA A 686 -5.06 -36.85 -101.88
N VAL A 687 -4.79 -38.13 -101.69
CA VAL A 687 -5.07 -39.20 -102.70
C VAL A 687 -6.55 -39.63 -102.62
N ALA A 688 -7.30 -39.19 -101.61
CA ALA A 688 -8.72 -38.86 -101.77
C ALA A 688 -8.91 -38.04 -103.06
N GLN A 689 -8.24 -36.88 -103.11
CA GLN A 689 -8.16 -35.96 -104.26
C GLN A 689 -7.51 -36.59 -105.53
N GLU A 690 -6.33 -37.22 -105.46
CA GLU A 690 -5.71 -37.89 -106.63
C GLU A 690 -6.58 -39.05 -107.13
N GLY A 691 -7.17 -39.82 -106.22
CA GLY A 691 -8.15 -40.84 -106.54
C GLY A 691 -9.35 -40.27 -107.26
N TYR A 692 -9.89 -39.12 -106.83
CA TYR A 692 -10.93 -38.43 -107.60
C TYR A 692 -10.45 -38.05 -109.00
N LEU A 693 -9.25 -37.47 -109.14
CA LEU A 693 -8.62 -37.07 -110.42
C LEU A 693 -8.44 -38.26 -111.38
N GLU A 694 -7.76 -39.34 -110.97
CA GLU A 694 -7.64 -40.58 -111.76
C GLU A 694 -9.01 -41.08 -112.27
N THR A 695 -10.11 -40.88 -111.51
CA THR A 695 -11.43 -41.39 -111.94
C THR A 695 -12.02 -40.60 -113.10
N ALA A 696 -11.60 -39.35 -113.30
CA ALA A 696 -11.95 -38.59 -114.49
C ALA A 696 -11.18 -39.14 -115.71
N GLU A 697 -9.88 -39.39 -115.54
CA GLU A 697 -8.98 -39.86 -116.60
C GLU A 697 -9.32 -41.28 -117.07
N LEU A 698 -9.51 -42.22 -116.13
CA LEU A 698 -9.87 -43.61 -116.44
C LEU A 698 -11.26 -43.74 -117.08
N ARG A 699 -12.18 -42.79 -116.85
CA ARG A 699 -13.47 -42.72 -117.57
C ARG A 699 -13.30 -42.24 -119.01
N ALA A 700 -12.37 -41.32 -119.28
CA ALA A 700 -12.06 -40.89 -120.64
C ALA A 700 -11.43 -42.04 -121.45
N LEU A 701 -10.42 -42.72 -120.89
CA LEU A 701 -9.75 -43.85 -121.55
C LEU A 701 -10.68 -45.04 -121.83
N LEU A 702 -11.65 -45.33 -120.96
CA LEU A 702 -12.65 -46.38 -121.23
C LEU A 702 -13.53 -46.05 -122.44
N ALA A 703 -13.98 -44.80 -122.57
CA ALA A 703 -14.77 -44.36 -123.71
C ALA A 703 -14.01 -44.48 -125.05
N GLU A 704 -12.68 -44.33 -125.04
CA GLU A 704 -11.82 -44.59 -126.20
C GLU A 704 -11.66 -46.10 -126.49
N LYS A 705 -11.44 -46.93 -125.46
CA LYS A 705 -11.26 -48.39 -125.59
C LYS A 705 -12.50 -49.07 -126.16
N ASP A 706 -13.71 -48.66 -125.77
CA ASP A 706 -14.96 -49.20 -126.30
C ASP A 706 -15.12 -48.91 -127.82
N SER A 707 -14.60 -47.78 -128.30
CA SER A 707 -14.55 -47.46 -129.74
C SER A 707 -13.60 -48.38 -130.51
N LEU A 708 -12.64 -49.04 -129.84
CA LEU A 708 -11.66 -49.93 -130.46
C LEU A 708 -12.14 -51.40 -130.48
N ILE A 709 -12.73 -51.89 -129.38
CA ILE A 709 -13.19 -53.29 -129.27
C ILE A 709 -14.22 -53.64 -130.35
N ASN A 710 -15.16 -52.72 -130.62
CA ASN A 710 -16.16 -52.86 -131.68
C ASN A 710 -15.56 -53.06 -133.10
N LYS A 711 -14.31 -52.66 -133.33
CA LYS A 711 -13.60 -52.83 -134.61
C LYS A 711 -12.83 -54.15 -134.70
N LEU A 712 -12.42 -54.74 -133.57
CA LEU A 712 -11.66 -56.00 -133.53
C LEU A 712 -12.56 -57.23 -133.60
N LEU A 713 -13.76 -57.17 -133.02
CA LEU A 713 -14.72 -58.28 -133.01
C LEU A 713 -15.11 -58.73 -134.43
N GLN A 714 -15.23 -57.76 -135.35
CA GLN A 714 -15.50 -57.98 -136.78
C GLN A 714 -14.38 -58.77 -137.50
N ARG A 715 -13.16 -58.77 -136.97
CA ARG A 715 -11.96 -59.37 -137.58
C ARG A 715 -11.62 -60.77 -137.06
N GLY A 716 -12.25 -61.20 -135.96
CA GLY A 716 -12.03 -62.53 -135.39
C GLY A 716 -12.69 -63.65 -136.19
N GLN A 717 -13.86 -63.37 -136.76
CA GLN A 717 -14.74 -64.35 -137.42
C GLN A 717 -14.13 -64.97 -138.70
N GLU A 718 -13.10 -64.36 -139.27
CA GLU A 718 -12.49 -64.75 -140.56
C GLU A 718 -11.43 -65.86 -140.43
N ARG A 719 -10.87 -66.08 -139.22
CA ARG A 719 -9.54 -66.68 -139.08
C ARG A 719 -9.51 -68.16 -138.68
N ASP A 720 -10.54 -68.64 -137.97
CA ASP A 720 -10.48 -69.96 -137.33
C ASP A 720 -10.72 -71.15 -138.29
N GLN A 721 -10.92 -70.90 -139.58
CA GLN A 721 -11.14 -71.92 -140.61
C GLN A 721 -9.88 -72.71 -141.03
N PHE A 722 -8.67 -72.30 -140.62
CA PHE A 722 -7.45 -72.67 -141.36
C PHE A 722 -6.39 -73.52 -140.62
N LEU A 723 -6.42 -73.63 -139.29
CA LEU A 723 -5.24 -74.04 -138.50
C LEU A 723 -5.34 -75.40 -137.77
N ALA A 724 -5.97 -76.40 -138.40
CA ALA A 724 -6.08 -77.75 -137.84
C ALA A 724 -4.99 -78.75 -138.32
N GLU A 725 -4.30 -78.49 -139.44
CA GLU A 725 -3.88 -79.61 -140.30
C GLU A 725 -2.48 -80.23 -140.05
N MET A 726 -1.41 -79.48 -139.73
CA MET A 726 -0.02 -80.02 -139.80
C MET A 726 0.95 -79.52 -138.71
N ARG A 727 1.60 -80.45 -137.96
CA ARG A 727 2.87 -80.21 -137.22
C ARG A 727 3.63 -81.47 -136.78
N GLN A 728 4.88 -81.62 -137.24
CA GLN A 728 6.01 -82.33 -136.60
C GLN A 728 7.35 -81.75 -137.15
N LYS A 729 8.51 -81.78 -136.48
CA LYS A 729 8.87 -81.47 -135.08
C LYS A 729 10.42 -81.22 -135.01
N PRO A 730 10.96 -80.10 -134.48
CA PRO A 730 12.42 -79.83 -134.46
C PRO A 730 13.04 -79.43 -133.09
N GLU A 731 14.37 -79.32 -133.06
CA GLU A 731 15.30 -78.72 -132.05
C GLU A 731 16.69 -78.53 -132.73
N PRO A 732 17.80 -77.99 -132.13
CA PRO A 732 18.06 -77.57 -130.73
C PRO A 732 18.67 -76.14 -130.55
N ASP A 733 19.14 -75.84 -129.33
CA ASP A 733 19.77 -74.58 -128.88
C ASP A 733 21.08 -74.18 -129.58
N HIS A 734 21.31 -72.87 -129.79
CA HIS A 734 21.96 -71.88 -128.89
C HIS A 734 21.65 -70.47 -129.48
N VAL A 735 21.97 -69.28 -128.95
CA VAL A 735 22.99 -68.73 -128.02
C VAL A 735 22.27 -67.60 -127.24
N LEU A 736 22.37 -67.45 -125.92
CA LEU A 736 23.41 -66.68 -125.18
C LEU A 736 23.81 -65.28 -125.72
N GLU A 737 23.28 -64.83 -126.87
CA GLU A 737 23.53 -63.52 -127.47
C GLU A 737 22.26 -62.66 -127.63
N LEU A 738 21.08 -63.19 -127.31
CA LEU A 738 19.80 -62.47 -127.39
C LEU A 738 19.58 -61.43 -126.27
N LYS A 739 20.52 -60.47 -126.21
CA LYS A 739 20.37 -59.09 -125.71
C LYS A 739 19.22 -58.30 -126.38
N GLN A 740 18.41 -58.95 -127.20
CA GLN A 740 17.37 -58.38 -128.04
C GLN A 740 15.96 -58.89 -127.69
N THR A 741 15.83 -59.92 -126.83
CA THR A 741 14.53 -60.52 -126.52
C THR A 741 13.85 -59.91 -125.29
N ILE A 742 14.57 -59.48 -124.24
CA ILE A 742 13.94 -59.10 -122.96
C ILE A 742 14.62 -57.85 -122.35
N GLN A 743 14.25 -56.60 -122.65
CA GLN A 743 13.35 -55.97 -123.64
C GLN A 743 11.83 -56.31 -123.64
N ILE A 744 11.37 -57.41 -124.25
CA ILE A 744 9.93 -57.79 -124.38
C ILE A 744 9.28 -58.17 -123.01
N MET A 745 9.94 -57.96 -121.87
CA MET A 745 9.29 -57.97 -120.54
C MET A 745 9.28 -56.61 -119.82
N GLN A 746 9.68 -55.54 -120.51
CA GLN A 746 9.00 -54.24 -120.33
C GLN A 746 7.62 -54.23 -121.02
N GLU A 747 7.23 -55.30 -121.72
CA GLU A 747 5.93 -55.43 -122.40
C GLU A 747 4.99 -56.49 -121.76
N ARG A 748 5.36 -57.11 -120.63
CA ARG A 748 4.56 -58.19 -119.98
C ARG A 748 4.41 -58.16 -118.45
N LEU A 749 4.92 -57.14 -117.75
CA LEU A 749 4.40 -56.78 -116.42
C LEU A 749 3.55 -55.51 -116.41
N ASP A 750 3.52 -54.77 -117.53
CA ASP A 750 2.42 -53.86 -117.86
C ASP A 750 1.20 -54.62 -118.45
N GLU A 751 1.33 -55.94 -118.71
CA GLU A 751 0.18 -56.88 -118.71
C GLU A 751 -0.26 -57.26 -117.28
N LYS A 752 0.46 -56.83 -116.24
CA LYS A 752 0.07 -56.93 -114.82
C LYS A 752 -0.40 -55.59 -114.22
N GLU A 753 -0.60 -54.57 -115.07
CA GLU A 753 -1.74 -53.64 -114.92
C GLU A 753 -3.09 -54.34 -115.22
N ALA A 754 -3.09 -55.66 -115.46
CA ALA A 754 -4.24 -56.54 -115.31
C ALA A 754 -4.00 -57.53 -114.12
N GLU A 755 -4.78 -57.55 -113.04
CA GLU A 755 -6.06 -56.88 -112.78
C GLU A 755 -6.09 -56.32 -111.35
N LEU A 756 -6.39 -55.02 -111.25
CA LEU A 756 -7.24 -54.41 -110.22
C LEU A 756 -6.92 -54.68 -108.73
N SER A 757 -6.32 -53.68 -108.07
CA SER A 757 -7.06 -52.76 -107.16
C SER A 757 -6.09 -51.75 -106.53
N ARG A 758 -5.89 -50.56 -107.11
CA ARG A 758 -6.70 -49.34 -106.90
C ARG A 758 -6.91 -48.97 -105.41
N ARG A 759 -6.15 -47.95 -104.96
CA ARG A 759 -6.63 -46.64 -104.42
C ARG A 759 -6.52 -46.24 -102.92
N ASN A 760 -5.87 -45.07 -102.73
CA ASN A 760 -6.20 -43.90 -101.86
C ASN A 760 -5.68 -43.77 -100.39
N SER A 761 -5.10 -42.57 -100.07
CA SER A 761 -5.37 -41.67 -98.90
C SER A 761 -4.81 -40.15 -98.95
N GLU A 762 -3.64 -39.66 -98.44
CA GLU A 762 -3.03 -38.26 -98.58
C GLU A 762 -3.39 -37.06 -97.57
N ASP A 763 -2.78 -35.84 -97.68
CA ASP A 763 -2.66 -34.58 -96.79
C ASP A 763 -3.92 -33.89 -96.10
N ASN A 764 -4.01 -32.72 -95.37
CA ASN A 764 -3.31 -31.38 -95.28
C ASN A 764 -3.59 -30.50 -93.96
N GLN A 765 -3.01 -29.28 -93.82
CA GLN A 765 -3.35 -28.04 -93.01
C GLN A 765 -3.48 -28.02 -91.44
N GLU A 766 -3.30 -26.93 -90.63
CA GLU A 766 -2.54 -25.64 -90.71
C GLU A 766 -2.29 -24.91 -89.31
N ASN A 767 -2.31 -23.55 -89.21
CA ASN A 767 -1.81 -22.68 -88.09
C ASN A 767 -2.93 -22.03 -87.16
N ILE A 768 -2.76 -21.13 -86.15
CA ILE A 768 -2.20 -19.74 -86.05
C ILE A 768 -2.03 -19.27 -84.54
N PRO A 769 -1.14 -18.30 -84.15
CA PRO A 769 -0.91 -17.87 -82.73
C PRO A 769 -1.15 -16.37 -82.36
N LEU A 770 -1.08 -16.00 -81.05
CA LEU A 770 -1.09 -14.62 -80.48
C LEU A 770 -0.09 -14.42 -79.29
N PRO A 771 0.35 -13.18 -78.95
CA PRO A 771 1.54 -12.92 -78.10
C PRO A 771 1.29 -12.75 -76.58
N ARG A 772 2.32 -13.04 -75.77
CA ARG A 772 2.20 -13.31 -74.31
C ARG A 772 2.40 -12.14 -73.33
N LYS A 773 2.90 -10.95 -73.73
CA LYS A 773 3.42 -9.95 -72.77
C LYS A 773 2.38 -9.42 -71.76
N THR A 774 1.17 -9.08 -72.19
CA THR A 774 0.13 -8.48 -71.31
C THR A 774 -0.33 -9.45 -70.21
N VAL A 775 -0.37 -10.75 -70.50
CA VAL A 775 -0.79 -11.81 -69.56
C VAL A 775 0.15 -11.91 -68.35
N VAL A 776 1.45 -11.59 -68.53
CA VAL A 776 2.44 -11.67 -67.44
C VAL A 776 2.27 -10.53 -66.43
N VAL A 777 1.92 -9.32 -66.88
CA VAL A 777 1.64 -8.18 -65.98
C VAL A 777 0.39 -8.48 -65.14
N LEU A 778 -0.70 -8.88 -65.79
CA LEU A 778 -1.96 -9.24 -65.12
C LEU A 778 -1.78 -10.39 -64.11
N LYS A 779 -0.93 -11.39 -64.41
CA LYS A 779 -0.61 -12.46 -63.45
C LYS A 779 0.19 -11.97 -62.23
N LYS A 780 1.06 -10.95 -62.38
CA LYS A 780 1.82 -10.37 -61.26
C LYS A 780 0.92 -9.53 -60.35
N GLU A 781 0.04 -8.72 -60.93
CA GLU A 781 -0.96 -7.95 -60.16
C GLU A 781 -1.95 -8.87 -59.44
N LEU A 782 -2.43 -9.93 -60.12
CA LEU A 782 -3.29 -10.95 -59.52
C LEU A 782 -2.62 -11.59 -58.29
N ALA A 783 -1.36 -12.01 -58.40
CA ALA A 783 -0.61 -12.60 -57.28
C ALA A 783 -0.46 -11.62 -56.09
N GLN A 784 -0.15 -10.34 -56.35
CA GLN A 784 -0.07 -9.33 -55.28
C GLN A 784 -1.44 -9.07 -54.62
N LYS A 785 -2.54 -9.11 -55.39
CA LYS A 785 -3.90 -9.02 -54.84
C LYS A 785 -4.26 -10.27 -54.01
N THR A 786 -3.84 -11.47 -54.42
CA THR A 786 -4.02 -12.70 -53.63
C THR A 786 -3.23 -12.66 -52.32
N GLU A 787 -1.99 -12.16 -52.31
CA GLU A 787 -1.20 -12.02 -51.08
C GLU A 787 -1.81 -10.98 -50.12
N ALA A 788 -2.28 -9.85 -50.65
CA ALA A 788 -3.00 -8.85 -49.87
C ALA A 788 -4.32 -9.40 -49.29
N LEU A 789 -5.07 -10.18 -50.07
CA LEU A 789 -6.28 -10.87 -49.62
C LEU A 789 -5.99 -11.86 -48.48
N ASN A 790 -4.93 -12.67 -48.60
CA ASN A 790 -4.55 -13.62 -47.54
C ASN A 790 -4.11 -12.91 -46.25
N LYS A 791 -3.43 -11.75 -46.34
CA LYS A 791 -3.10 -10.90 -45.19
C LYS A 791 -4.34 -10.26 -44.55
N ALA A 792 -5.34 -9.88 -45.35
CA ALA A 792 -6.63 -9.41 -44.84
C ALA A 792 -7.40 -10.54 -44.14
N LEU A 793 -7.47 -11.73 -44.76
CA LEU A 793 -8.14 -12.91 -44.20
C LEU A 793 -7.52 -13.37 -42.88
N LYS A 794 -6.18 -13.28 -42.74
CA LYS A 794 -5.52 -13.57 -41.46
C LYS A 794 -5.94 -12.57 -40.37
N LYS A 795 -5.97 -11.27 -40.68
CA LYS A 795 -6.46 -10.23 -39.76
C LYS A 795 -7.95 -10.40 -39.43
N GLU A 796 -8.77 -10.85 -40.38
CA GLU A 796 -10.18 -11.16 -40.14
C GLU A 796 -10.33 -12.31 -39.13
N ASN A 797 -9.49 -13.34 -39.22
CA ASN A 797 -9.49 -14.44 -38.25
C ASN A 797 -8.93 -14.03 -36.88
N GLU A 798 -7.88 -13.19 -36.85
CA GLU A 798 -7.36 -12.59 -35.60
C GLU A 798 -8.43 -11.73 -34.90
N LEU A 799 -9.20 -10.94 -35.67
CA LEU A 799 -10.33 -10.16 -35.15
C LEU A 799 -11.53 -11.03 -34.74
N LYS A 800 -11.79 -12.17 -35.40
CA LYS A 800 -12.82 -13.13 -34.97
C LYS A 800 -12.48 -13.80 -33.63
N ILE A 801 -11.20 -14.09 -33.38
CA ILE A 801 -10.74 -14.61 -32.10
C ILE A 801 -10.93 -13.55 -31.01
N ALA A 802 -10.45 -12.32 -31.25
CA ALA A 802 -10.66 -11.21 -30.31
C ALA A 802 -12.14 -10.90 -30.05
N LEU A 803 -13.02 -11.04 -31.06
CA LEU A 803 -14.48 -10.93 -30.88
C LEU A 803 -15.06 -12.07 -30.04
N ALA A 804 -14.59 -13.31 -30.21
CA ALA A 804 -15.03 -14.45 -29.39
C ALA A 804 -14.56 -14.32 -27.93
N GLU A 805 -13.34 -13.82 -27.71
CA GLU A 805 -12.81 -13.49 -26.37
C GLU A 805 -13.63 -12.38 -25.72
N LEU A 806 -13.93 -11.29 -26.45
CA LEU A 806 -14.80 -10.21 -25.97
C LEU A 806 -16.23 -10.69 -25.70
N GLN A 807 -16.79 -11.57 -26.54
CA GLN A 807 -18.11 -12.17 -26.29
C GLN A 807 -18.12 -13.04 -25.04
N SER A 808 -17.08 -13.86 -24.82
CA SER A 808 -16.95 -14.64 -23.58
C SER A 808 -16.84 -13.75 -22.35
N LEU A 809 -16.12 -12.64 -22.44
CA LEU A 809 -15.94 -11.68 -21.34
C LEU A 809 -17.23 -10.87 -21.09
N MET A 810 -17.98 -10.51 -22.15
CA MET A 810 -19.31 -9.93 -22.01
C MET A 810 -20.27 -10.91 -21.32
N SER A 811 -20.35 -12.18 -21.74
CA SER A 811 -21.25 -13.14 -21.09
C SER A 811 -20.84 -13.49 -19.65
N GLU A 812 -19.55 -13.40 -19.29
CA GLU A 812 -19.14 -13.47 -17.88
C GLU A 812 -19.56 -12.23 -17.08
N LEU A 813 -19.49 -11.04 -17.67
CA LEU A 813 -19.98 -9.79 -17.05
C LEU A 813 -21.52 -9.77 -16.94
N GLU A 814 -22.23 -10.24 -17.96
CA GLU A 814 -23.69 -10.43 -17.97
C GLU A 814 -24.08 -11.39 -16.83
N GLY A 815 -23.49 -12.60 -16.77
CA GLY A 815 -23.77 -13.56 -15.70
C GLY A 815 -23.40 -13.05 -14.29
N ARG A 816 -22.34 -12.26 -14.14
CA ARG A 816 -22.02 -11.55 -12.89
C ARG A 816 -23.08 -10.48 -12.56
N SER A 817 -23.61 -9.76 -13.55
CA SER A 817 -24.67 -8.75 -13.37
C SER A 817 -26.02 -9.39 -13.06
N GLU A 818 -26.35 -10.55 -13.65
CA GLU A 818 -27.54 -11.35 -13.32
C GLU A 818 -27.43 -11.91 -11.89
N GLY A 819 -26.26 -12.40 -11.49
CA GLY A 819 -26.00 -12.81 -10.11
C GLY A 819 -26.12 -11.66 -9.11
N GLN A 820 -25.68 -10.45 -9.47
CA GLN A 820 -25.89 -9.24 -8.67
C GLN A 820 -27.37 -8.83 -8.63
N ALA A 821 -28.09 -8.91 -9.76
CA ALA A 821 -29.53 -8.62 -9.82
C ALA A 821 -30.33 -9.59 -8.96
N ALA A 822 -30.08 -10.90 -9.05
CA ALA A 822 -30.72 -11.91 -8.21
C ALA A 822 -30.42 -11.73 -6.71
N ASN A 823 -29.21 -11.28 -6.36
CA ASN A 823 -28.88 -10.91 -4.98
C ASN A 823 -29.63 -9.64 -4.53
N ILE A 824 -29.73 -8.63 -5.40
CA ILE A 824 -30.54 -7.42 -5.14
C ILE A 824 -32.02 -7.80 -4.98
N GLU A 825 -32.59 -8.65 -5.83
CA GLU A 825 -33.97 -9.14 -5.69
C GLU A 825 -34.17 -9.94 -4.39
N SER A 826 -33.21 -10.78 -3.99
CA SER A 826 -33.25 -11.51 -2.71
C SER A 826 -33.20 -10.55 -1.51
N LEU A 827 -32.35 -9.52 -1.56
CA LEU A 827 -32.28 -8.46 -0.55
C LEU A 827 -33.55 -7.60 -0.56
N THR A 828 -34.14 -7.30 -1.72
CA THR A 828 -35.41 -6.57 -1.85
C THR A 828 -36.58 -7.38 -1.32
N ALA A 829 -36.63 -8.70 -1.55
CA ALA A 829 -37.61 -9.60 -0.93
C ALA A 829 -37.41 -9.70 0.59
N THR A 830 -36.16 -9.67 1.06
CA THR A 830 -35.82 -9.64 2.50
C THR A 830 -36.18 -8.30 3.15
N LEU A 831 -36.04 -7.19 2.43
CA LEU A 831 -36.50 -5.86 2.87
C LEU A 831 -38.03 -5.81 2.87
N LYS A 832 -38.69 -6.26 1.81
CA LYS A 832 -40.16 -6.29 1.72
C LYS A 832 -40.79 -7.17 2.80
N THR A 833 -40.22 -8.34 3.11
CA THR A 833 -40.71 -9.17 4.22
C THR A 833 -40.47 -8.51 5.58
N LYS A 834 -39.37 -7.74 5.75
CA LYS A 834 -39.18 -6.88 6.93
C LYS A 834 -40.19 -5.72 6.97
N GLU A 835 -40.51 -5.09 5.84
CA GLU A 835 -41.54 -4.05 5.74
C GLU A 835 -42.95 -4.59 6.01
N GLU A 836 -43.26 -5.82 5.57
CA GLU A 836 -44.50 -6.54 5.89
C GLU A 836 -44.56 -6.87 7.39
N ILE A 837 -43.46 -7.31 8.01
CA ILE A 837 -43.36 -7.50 9.47
C ILE A 837 -43.53 -6.16 10.22
N ILE A 838 -42.86 -5.10 9.78
CA ILE A 838 -42.98 -3.74 10.35
C ILE A 838 -44.42 -3.21 10.18
N SER A 839 -45.07 -3.49 9.06
CA SER A 839 -46.47 -3.12 8.82
C SER A 839 -47.43 -3.88 9.72
N VAL A 840 -47.19 -5.18 9.95
CA VAL A 840 -47.96 -5.99 10.92
C VAL A 840 -47.71 -5.53 12.36
N LEU A 841 -46.50 -5.11 12.71
CA LEU A 841 -46.19 -4.52 14.02
C LEU A 841 -46.89 -3.16 14.19
N HIS A 842 -46.80 -2.27 13.21
CA HIS A 842 -47.54 -1.01 13.20
C HIS A 842 -49.06 -1.21 13.23
N GLN A 843 -49.60 -2.22 12.54
CA GLN A 843 -51.03 -2.56 12.59
C GLN A 843 -51.45 -3.09 13.97
N ARG A 844 -50.63 -3.93 14.62
CA ARG A 844 -50.88 -4.40 16.00
C ARG A 844 -50.75 -3.29 17.04
N LEU A 845 -49.88 -2.30 16.82
CA LEU A 845 -49.75 -1.12 17.66
C LEU A 845 -50.93 -0.15 17.45
N GLY A 846 -51.34 0.08 16.19
CA GLY A 846 -52.50 0.91 15.84
C GLY A 846 -53.82 0.34 16.34
N GLN A 847 -54.03 -0.98 16.21
CA GLN A 847 -55.18 -1.70 16.80
C GLN A 847 -55.22 -1.64 18.34
N ARG A 848 -54.16 -1.15 19.00
CA ARG A 848 -54.12 -0.90 20.44
C ARG A 848 -54.39 0.56 20.82
N GLY A 849 -54.61 1.44 19.84
CA GLY A 849 -54.82 2.88 20.03
C GLY A 849 -56.29 3.32 20.01
N ASP A 850 -57.16 2.66 19.23
CA ASP A 850 -58.57 3.04 19.11
C ASP A 850 -59.45 2.37 20.18
N VAL A 851 -59.75 3.14 21.25
CA VAL A 851 -60.85 2.86 22.17
C VAL A 851 -61.68 4.14 22.36
N HIS A 852 -62.70 4.30 21.52
CA HIS A 852 -63.76 5.30 21.69
C HIS A 852 -65.14 4.72 21.28
N PRO A 853 -66.25 5.20 21.87
CA PRO A 853 -66.92 4.32 22.84
C PRO A 853 -68.45 4.43 22.79
N ASP A 854 -69.17 3.34 22.47
CA ASP A 854 -70.63 3.44 22.51
C ASP A 854 -71.37 2.11 22.73
N HIS A 855 -72.55 2.20 23.35
CA HIS A 855 -73.62 1.18 23.50
C HIS A 855 -73.15 -0.28 23.80
N ALA A 856 -72.89 -0.67 25.05
CA ALA A 856 -73.83 -0.91 26.16
C ALA A 856 -74.56 -2.28 26.16
N HIS A 857 -74.65 -2.86 27.38
CA HIS A 857 -75.47 -3.98 27.84
C HIS A 857 -75.07 -5.46 27.56
N ASP A 858 -75.05 -6.18 28.69
CA ASP A 858 -75.60 -7.52 28.96
C ASP A 858 -74.79 -8.84 28.78
N VAL A 859 -74.35 -9.35 29.96
CA VAL A 859 -74.80 -10.62 30.59
C VAL A 859 -74.34 -11.98 29.99
N ILE A 860 -73.58 -12.74 30.82
CA ILE A 860 -73.32 -14.20 30.77
C ILE A 860 -72.52 -14.69 29.53
N GLY A 861 -71.52 -15.56 29.59
CA GLY A 861 -71.04 -16.43 30.66
C GLY A 861 -71.03 -17.91 30.20
N THR A 862 -69.86 -18.57 30.26
CA THR A 862 -69.61 -20.00 29.92
C THR A 862 -69.82 -20.43 28.45
N GLY A 863 -68.89 -21.24 27.90
CA GLY A 863 -69.04 -21.83 26.56
C GLY A 863 -67.77 -22.50 26.02
N LEU A 864 -67.80 -23.83 25.90
CA LEU A 864 -66.74 -24.71 25.40
C LEU A 864 -66.28 -24.42 23.96
N ASP A 865 -64.95 -24.43 23.77
CA ASP A 865 -64.19 -25.33 22.88
C ASP A 865 -64.77 -25.72 21.51
N ARG A 866 -64.06 -25.38 20.42
CA ARG A 866 -64.17 -26.12 19.15
C ARG A 866 -62.91 -26.09 18.25
N SER A 867 -62.04 -27.07 18.48
CA SER A 867 -61.30 -27.85 17.45
C SER A 867 -60.39 -27.15 16.42
N LEU A 868 -59.08 -27.26 16.68
CA LEU A 868 -57.97 -27.70 15.79
C LEU A 868 -58.23 -28.03 14.30
N PRO A 869 -57.19 -27.87 13.45
CA PRO A 869 -56.58 -29.09 12.88
C PRO A 869 -55.02 -29.16 12.92
N VAL A 870 -54.50 -29.86 13.92
CA VAL A 870 -53.62 -31.06 13.82
C VAL A 870 -52.53 -31.12 12.71
N LEU A 871 -51.26 -30.91 13.13
CA LEU A 871 -50.04 -31.74 12.85
C LEU A 871 -49.49 -31.84 11.39
N PRO A 872 -48.21 -32.21 11.12
CA PRO A 872 -47.30 -33.13 11.87
C PRO A 872 -46.13 -32.52 12.66
N GLN A 873 -45.73 -33.27 13.70
CA GLN A 873 -44.46 -33.13 14.43
C GLN A 873 -43.28 -33.77 13.67
N ARG A 874 -42.06 -33.40 14.06
CA ARG A 874 -40.94 -34.35 14.14
C ARG A 874 -40.20 -34.19 15.47
N GLU A 875 -39.60 -35.28 15.95
CA GLU A 875 -39.34 -35.47 17.38
C GLU A 875 -38.25 -34.57 17.99
N SER A 876 -38.43 -34.29 19.29
CA SER A 876 -37.46 -33.64 20.15
C SER A 876 -36.25 -34.53 20.43
N THR A 877 -35.06 -33.94 20.51
CA THR A 877 -34.00 -34.42 21.42
C THR A 877 -33.60 -33.31 22.37
N THR A 878 -33.45 -33.65 23.64
CA THR A 878 -33.20 -32.71 24.74
C THR A 878 -31.71 -32.61 25.05
N ILE A 879 -31.17 -31.39 25.14
CA ILE A 879 -30.13 -30.93 26.09
C ILE A 879 -30.00 -29.42 25.92
N GLY A 880 -30.02 -28.67 27.02
CA GLY A 880 -30.00 -27.20 27.03
C GLY A 880 -30.89 -26.66 28.14
N GLY A 881 -30.30 -26.09 29.19
CA GLY A 881 -31.02 -25.57 30.35
C GLY A 881 -31.70 -24.22 30.09
N ASN A 882 -32.76 -23.93 30.86
CA ASN A 882 -33.47 -22.65 30.78
C ASN A 882 -32.61 -21.50 31.36
N SER A 883 -32.49 -20.40 30.60
CA SER A 883 -32.03 -19.10 31.11
C SER A 883 -32.87 -17.95 30.53
N GLN A 884 -34.20 -17.98 30.79
CA GLN A 884 -35.12 -16.90 30.43
C GLN A 884 -35.34 -15.92 31.59
N GLN A 885 -34.26 -15.34 32.11
CA GLN A 885 -34.25 -14.20 33.03
C GLN A 885 -32.89 -13.52 32.89
N ASP A 886 -32.85 -12.35 32.23
CA ASP A 886 -31.77 -11.32 32.27
C ASP A 886 -31.89 -10.28 31.14
N VAL A 887 -32.71 -10.49 30.10
CA VAL A 887 -32.78 -9.59 28.92
C VAL A 887 -33.56 -8.28 29.17
N PHE A 888 -34.39 -8.21 30.22
CA PHE A 888 -35.32 -7.09 30.46
C PHE A 888 -34.72 -5.76 30.98
N PRO A 889 -33.62 -5.71 31.78
CA PRO A 889 -33.02 -4.45 32.20
C PRO A 889 -32.50 -3.62 31.01
N ASN A 890 -31.74 -4.24 30.11
CA ASN A 890 -31.10 -3.55 28.98
C ASN A 890 -32.10 -2.91 28.02
N LEU A 891 -33.24 -3.55 27.77
CA LEU A 891 -34.28 -2.97 26.91
C LEU A 891 -34.90 -1.72 27.55
N THR A 892 -35.00 -1.69 28.88
CA THR A 892 -35.56 -0.56 29.63
C THR A 892 -34.57 0.60 29.72
N ALA A 893 -33.28 0.31 29.93
CA ALA A 893 -32.21 1.31 29.87
C ALA A 893 -32.10 1.94 28.47
N LEU A 894 -32.06 1.13 27.41
CA LEU A 894 -31.97 1.62 26.03
C LEU A 894 -33.19 2.44 25.62
N GLN A 895 -34.39 2.10 26.12
CA GLN A 895 -35.61 2.91 25.94
C GLN A 895 -35.46 4.29 26.63
N GLN A 896 -34.91 4.32 27.85
CA GLN A 896 -34.68 5.57 28.59
C GLN A 896 -33.62 6.46 27.93
N GLU A 897 -32.53 5.89 27.42
CA GLU A 897 -31.54 6.62 26.62
C GLU A 897 -32.15 7.16 25.32
N HIS A 898 -32.96 6.37 24.60
CA HIS A 898 -33.66 6.86 23.41
C HIS A 898 -34.63 8.00 23.71
N ASP A 899 -35.36 7.95 24.84
CA ASP A 899 -36.25 9.03 25.27
C ASP A 899 -35.49 10.26 25.78
N ALA A 900 -34.29 10.10 26.35
CA ALA A 900 -33.40 11.20 26.70
C ALA A 900 -32.82 11.88 25.45
N LEU A 901 -32.30 11.10 24.50
CA LEU A 901 -31.77 11.59 23.23
C LEU A 901 -32.84 12.31 22.40
N ASN A 902 -34.07 11.78 22.36
CA ASN A 902 -35.21 12.45 21.72
C ASN A 902 -35.61 13.76 22.40
N LYS A 903 -35.41 13.91 23.73
CA LYS A 903 -35.63 15.20 24.42
C LYS A 903 -34.52 16.20 24.10
N ALA A 904 -33.25 15.76 24.11
CA ALA A 904 -32.11 16.59 23.73
C ALA A 904 -32.24 17.12 22.29
N LEU A 905 -32.54 16.25 21.32
CA LEU A 905 -32.74 16.63 19.93
C LEU A 905 -33.90 17.63 19.73
N ARG A 906 -34.99 17.50 20.50
CA ARG A 906 -36.09 18.49 20.47
C ARG A 906 -35.69 19.84 21.07
N ALA A 907 -34.90 19.84 22.14
CA ALA A 907 -34.35 21.07 22.73
C ALA A 907 -33.41 21.77 21.74
N GLU A 908 -32.53 21.02 21.05
CA GLU A 908 -31.63 21.55 20.03
C GLU A 908 -32.42 22.16 18.85
N GLN A 909 -33.43 21.45 18.34
CA GLN A 909 -34.36 21.96 17.31
C GLN A 909 -35.11 23.22 17.76
N GLN A 910 -35.45 23.33 19.05
CA GLN A 910 -36.09 24.52 19.63
C GLN A 910 -35.12 25.71 19.72
N VAL A 911 -33.85 25.49 20.08
CA VAL A 911 -32.78 26.51 20.04
C VAL A 911 -32.56 27.00 18.61
N TYR A 912 -32.42 26.11 17.61
CA TYR A 912 -32.32 26.54 16.21
C TYR A 912 -33.57 27.32 15.74
N SER A 913 -34.77 26.91 16.15
CA SER A 913 -36.03 27.62 15.83
C SER A 913 -36.08 29.02 16.46
N ASN A 914 -35.53 29.20 17.66
CA ASN A 914 -35.39 30.51 18.30
C ASN A 914 -34.31 31.35 17.61
N LEU A 915 -33.15 30.77 17.29
CA LEU A 915 -32.04 31.46 16.61
C LEU A 915 -32.46 31.97 15.21
N VAL A 916 -33.24 31.18 14.46
CA VAL A 916 -33.82 31.59 13.17
C VAL A 916 -34.91 32.69 13.33
N ARG A 917 -35.48 32.86 14.53
CA ARG A 917 -36.43 33.92 14.86
C ARG A 917 -35.71 35.22 15.22
N THR A 918 -34.72 35.15 16.11
CA THR A 918 -33.93 36.32 16.56
C THR A 918 -33.08 36.92 15.43
N VAL A 919 -32.64 36.11 14.45
CA VAL A 919 -32.00 36.60 13.23
C VAL A 919 -32.95 37.40 12.32
N LYS A 920 -34.28 37.26 12.47
CA LYS A 920 -35.31 38.02 11.73
C LYS A 920 -35.84 39.25 12.47
N GLU A 921 -35.47 39.45 13.72
CA GLU A 921 -35.88 40.60 14.51
C GLU A 921 -35.06 41.85 14.13
N GLN A 922 -35.75 42.97 13.88
CA GLN A 922 -35.17 44.17 13.28
C GLN A 922 -34.49 45.11 14.29
N ASP A 923 -34.77 44.96 15.58
CA ASP A 923 -34.31 45.87 16.63
C ASP A 923 -33.03 45.33 17.30
N SER A 924 -31.92 46.06 17.17
CA SER A 924 -30.56 45.55 17.41
C SER A 924 -30.31 45.18 18.87
N VAL A 925 -30.90 45.92 19.82
CA VAL A 925 -30.73 45.69 21.26
C VAL A 925 -31.48 44.44 21.72
N GLN A 926 -32.70 44.24 21.21
CA GLN A 926 -33.51 43.05 21.51
C GLN A 926 -32.85 41.79 20.93
N ARG A 927 -32.37 41.87 19.69
CA ARG A 927 -31.61 40.79 19.04
C ARG A 927 -30.33 40.44 19.80
N LEU A 928 -29.58 41.44 20.31
CA LEU A 928 -28.40 41.20 21.15
C LEU A 928 -28.77 40.48 22.46
N HIS A 929 -29.81 40.94 23.17
CA HIS A 929 -30.27 40.30 24.41
C HIS A 929 -30.75 38.86 24.18
N ALA A 930 -31.46 38.60 23.08
CA ALA A 930 -31.95 37.27 22.77
C ALA A 930 -30.79 36.31 22.39
N LEU A 931 -29.80 36.77 21.61
CA LEU A 931 -28.57 36.02 21.34
C LEU A 931 -27.76 35.75 22.62
N GLN A 932 -27.70 36.71 23.55
CA GLN A 932 -27.06 36.52 24.86
C GLN A 932 -27.72 35.38 25.66
N MET A 933 -29.06 35.29 25.64
CA MET A 933 -29.79 34.25 26.35
C MET A 933 -29.66 32.87 25.70
N GLU A 934 -29.76 32.76 24.37
CA GLU A 934 -29.55 31.50 23.66
C GLU A 934 -28.08 31.01 23.83
N LEU A 935 -27.10 31.91 23.80
CA LEU A 935 -25.70 31.58 24.13
C LEU A 935 -25.56 31.04 25.55
N THR A 936 -26.22 31.66 26.53
CA THR A 936 -26.24 31.18 27.92
C THR A 936 -26.88 29.80 28.04
N ALA A 937 -27.96 29.54 27.30
CA ALA A 937 -28.63 28.24 27.28
C ALA A 937 -27.72 27.15 26.66
N VAL A 938 -27.04 27.44 25.55
CA VAL A 938 -26.06 26.53 24.92
C VAL A 938 -24.88 26.26 25.86
N GLN A 939 -24.37 27.26 26.57
CA GLN A 939 -23.31 27.08 27.57
C GLN A 939 -23.76 26.17 28.73
N LEU A 940 -24.99 26.33 29.22
CA LEU A 940 -25.52 25.51 30.31
C LEU A 940 -25.77 24.06 29.87
N LEU A 941 -26.27 23.83 28.64
CA LEU A 941 -26.39 22.49 28.05
C LEU A 941 -25.03 21.83 27.83
N ARG A 942 -24.02 22.60 27.39
CA ARG A 942 -22.64 22.11 27.24
C ARG A 942 -22.05 21.68 28.58
N GLN A 943 -22.23 22.47 29.64
CA GLN A 943 -21.81 22.13 31.00
C GLN A 943 -22.48 20.82 31.48
N GLN A 944 -23.80 20.68 31.29
CA GLN A 944 -24.53 19.46 31.63
C GLN A 944 -24.05 18.23 30.85
N LEU A 945 -23.63 18.40 29.59
CA LEU A 945 -23.04 17.31 28.81
C LEU A 945 -21.66 16.93 29.35
N GLU A 946 -20.79 17.92 29.65
CA GLU A 946 -19.45 17.67 30.19
C GLU A 946 -19.48 17.00 31.56
N ASP A 947 -20.40 17.39 32.45
CA ASP A 947 -20.56 16.76 33.76
C ASP A 947 -21.21 15.37 33.65
N GLY A 948 -22.10 15.15 32.67
CA GLY A 948 -22.64 13.83 32.33
C GLY A 948 -21.60 12.87 31.73
N ILE A 949 -20.63 13.38 30.97
CA ILE A 949 -19.50 12.60 30.45
C ILE A 949 -18.58 12.16 31.60
N LYS A 950 -18.19 13.08 32.50
CA LYS A 950 -17.36 12.75 33.68
C LYS A 950 -18.02 11.66 34.53
N ALA A 951 -19.32 11.75 34.80
CA ALA A 951 -20.04 10.72 35.54
C ALA A 951 -20.06 9.35 34.82
N ASN A 952 -19.98 9.32 33.48
CA ASN A 952 -19.85 8.07 32.71
C ASN A 952 -18.42 7.52 32.78
N GLU A 953 -17.41 8.39 32.78
CA GLU A 953 -15.99 8.03 32.96
C GLU A 953 -15.74 7.49 34.39
N GLU A 954 -16.27 8.15 35.43
CA GLU A 954 -16.22 7.65 36.82
C GLU A 954 -16.88 6.27 36.96
N LEU A 955 -18.05 6.05 36.34
CA LEU A 955 -18.73 4.75 36.33
C LEU A 955 -17.97 3.68 35.52
N ARG A 956 -17.23 4.06 34.48
CA ARG A 956 -16.35 3.16 33.72
C ARG A 956 -15.14 2.74 34.55
N ASP A 957 -14.50 3.69 35.24
CA ASP A 957 -13.39 3.42 36.15
C ASP A 957 -13.86 2.54 37.32
N ASP A 958 -15.06 2.76 37.87
CA ASP A 958 -15.66 1.89 38.89
C ASP A 958 -15.85 0.46 38.37
N LEU A 959 -16.43 0.30 37.18
CA LEU A 959 -16.62 -0.99 36.53
C LEU A 959 -15.29 -1.70 36.21
N GLU A 960 -14.29 -0.97 35.71
CA GLU A 960 -12.97 -1.54 35.42
C GLU A 960 -12.24 -1.92 36.70
N ARG A 961 -12.29 -1.10 37.75
CA ARG A 961 -11.74 -1.45 39.08
C ARG A 961 -12.45 -2.67 39.68
N GLU A 962 -13.76 -2.83 39.53
CA GLU A 962 -14.47 -4.03 39.99
C GLU A 962 -14.18 -5.27 39.11
N MET A 963 -14.00 -5.09 37.80
CA MET A 963 -13.52 -6.15 36.90
C MET A 963 -12.07 -6.58 37.19
N GLN A 964 -11.22 -5.69 37.71
CA GLN A 964 -9.88 -6.04 38.17
C GLN A 964 -9.94 -6.80 39.51
N LYS A 965 -10.80 -6.39 40.45
CA LYS A 965 -11.06 -7.14 41.70
C LYS A 965 -11.63 -8.53 41.44
N SER A 966 -12.56 -8.68 40.49
CA SER A 966 -13.16 -10.00 40.18
C SER A 966 -12.13 -10.96 39.56
N LYS A 967 -11.30 -10.48 38.62
CA LYS A 967 -10.14 -11.24 38.09
C LYS A 967 -9.14 -11.63 39.18
N LEU A 968 -8.88 -10.76 40.15
CA LEU A 968 -8.04 -11.08 41.32
C LEU A 968 -8.69 -12.16 42.23
N ARG A 969 -10.02 -12.18 42.35
CA ARG A 969 -10.76 -13.24 43.05
C ARG A 969 -10.73 -14.58 42.30
N GLU A 970 -10.87 -14.59 40.96
CA GLU A 970 -10.72 -15.81 40.15
C GLU A 970 -9.31 -16.44 40.27
N GLY A 971 -8.28 -15.62 40.47
CA GLY A 971 -6.90 -16.08 40.67
C GLY A 971 -6.63 -16.82 42.00
N SER A 972 -7.57 -16.81 42.96
CA SER A 972 -7.40 -17.40 44.29
C SER A 972 -8.58 -18.29 44.66
N GLY A 973 -8.58 -19.52 44.13
CA GLY A 973 -9.68 -20.52 44.23
C GLY A 973 -9.98 -21.11 45.61
N LEU A 974 -10.15 -20.27 46.63
CA LEU A 974 -10.68 -20.59 47.96
C LEU A 974 -11.58 -19.43 48.41
N ILE A 975 -12.89 -19.56 48.17
CA ILE A 975 -13.90 -18.64 48.72
C ILE A 975 -14.12 -19.02 50.19
N ASP A 976 -13.81 -18.12 51.10
CA ASP A 976 -14.08 -18.31 52.53
C ASP A 976 -15.61 -18.23 52.76
N PRO A 977 -16.24 -19.24 53.41
CA PRO A 977 -17.67 -19.22 53.67
C PRO A 977 -18.12 -18.00 54.50
N THR A 978 -17.23 -17.42 55.32
CA THR A 978 -17.54 -16.21 56.10
C THR A 978 -17.75 -14.98 55.21
N GLU A 979 -17.03 -14.84 54.10
CA GLU A 979 -17.28 -13.78 53.11
C GLU A 979 -18.61 -13.99 52.38
N LEU A 980 -18.98 -15.25 52.12
CA LEU A 980 -20.27 -15.58 51.50
C LEU A 980 -21.44 -15.24 52.43
N GLU A 981 -21.31 -15.51 53.73
CA GLU A 981 -22.30 -15.09 54.74
C GLU A 981 -22.31 -13.57 54.94
N SER A 982 -21.17 -12.88 54.82
CA SER A 982 -21.11 -11.41 54.86
C SER A 982 -21.86 -10.78 53.68
N VAL A 983 -21.59 -11.24 52.44
CA VAL A 983 -22.30 -10.80 51.23
C VAL A 983 -23.79 -11.15 51.31
N ARG A 984 -24.14 -12.29 51.91
CA ARG A 984 -25.54 -12.69 52.15
C ARG A 984 -26.26 -11.73 53.11
N HIS A 985 -25.62 -11.30 54.20
CA HIS A 985 -26.19 -10.29 55.11
C HIS A 985 -26.31 -8.92 54.42
N GLN A 986 -25.28 -8.49 53.69
CA GLN A 986 -25.33 -7.24 52.92
C GLN A 986 -26.45 -7.24 51.86
N LEU A 987 -26.71 -8.38 51.22
CA LEU A 987 -27.83 -8.55 50.29
C LEU A 987 -29.19 -8.51 51.01
N GLU A 988 -29.32 -9.14 52.18
CA GLU A 988 -30.55 -9.07 53.00
C GLU A 988 -30.81 -7.64 53.51
N ASP A 989 -29.78 -6.89 53.93
CA ASP A 989 -29.92 -5.50 54.34
C ASP A 989 -30.19 -4.56 53.16
N ALA A 990 -29.58 -4.79 52.00
CA ALA A 990 -29.94 -4.09 50.76
C ALA A 990 -31.41 -4.38 50.36
N GLN A 991 -31.88 -5.62 50.51
CA GLN A 991 -33.29 -5.97 50.30
C GLN A 991 -34.22 -5.31 51.33
N ARG A 992 -33.83 -5.22 52.61
CA ARG A 992 -34.58 -4.49 53.64
C ARG A 992 -34.66 -3.00 53.33
N TRP A 993 -33.55 -2.40 52.91
CA TRP A 993 -33.49 -0.98 52.55
C TRP A 993 -34.33 -0.69 51.30
N ASN A 994 -34.22 -1.52 50.25
CA ASN A 994 -35.02 -1.40 49.04
C ASN A 994 -36.52 -1.63 49.30
N THR A 995 -36.89 -2.61 50.15
CA THR A 995 -38.29 -2.80 50.62
C THR A 995 -38.81 -1.57 51.37
N SER A 996 -37.99 -0.98 52.24
CA SER A 996 -38.32 0.25 52.98
C SER A 996 -38.46 1.46 52.04
N LEU A 997 -37.62 1.54 51.01
CA LEU A 997 -37.65 2.61 50.01
C LEU A 997 -38.84 2.45 49.05
N GLN A 998 -39.20 1.23 48.66
CA GLN A 998 -40.45 0.94 47.95
C GLN A 998 -41.69 1.25 48.81
N ALA A 999 -41.67 0.95 50.11
CA ALA A 999 -42.74 1.36 51.03
C ALA A 999 -42.86 2.89 51.14
N ARG A 1000 -41.74 3.61 51.18
CA ARG A 1000 -41.72 5.09 51.10
C ARG A 1000 -42.22 5.61 49.74
N LEU A 1001 -41.80 5.01 48.63
CA LEU A 1001 -42.27 5.39 47.28
C LEU A 1001 -43.76 5.13 47.12
N GLY A 1002 -44.28 4.01 47.61
CA GLY A 1002 -45.72 3.74 47.66
C GLY A 1002 -46.49 4.76 48.52
N ALA A 1003 -45.93 5.17 49.66
CA ALA A 1003 -46.51 6.24 50.49
C ALA A 1003 -46.47 7.62 49.82
N ILE A 1004 -45.47 7.89 48.95
CA ILE A 1004 -45.37 9.11 48.14
C ILE A 1004 -46.34 9.05 46.95
N GLN A 1005 -46.44 7.93 46.24
CA GLN A 1005 -47.39 7.73 45.13
C GLN A 1005 -48.85 7.80 45.61
N ASN A 1006 -49.15 7.27 46.81
CA ASN A 1006 -50.46 7.43 47.46
C ASN A 1006 -50.76 8.87 47.92
N ARG A 1007 -49.84 9.84 47.74
CA ARG A 1007 -50.06 11.28 47.85
C ARG A 1007 -49.96 12.03 46.52
N GLY A 1008 -49.62 11.34 45.42
CA GLY A 1008 -49.36 11.94 44.09
C GLY A 1008 -50.46 11.70 43.05
N GLY A 1009 -51.55 11.00 43.40
CA GLY A 1009 -52.65 10.68 42.48
C GLY A 1009 -53.84 11.63 42.61
N GLY A 1010 -53.81 12.79 41.94
CA GLY A 1010 -54.92 13.74 41.94
C GLY A 1010 -54.78 14.86 40.91
N VAL A 1011 -55.41 14.71 39.74
CA VAL A 1011 -55.42 15.71 38.66
C VAL A 1011 -56.63 16.63 38.80
N GLY A 1012 -56.45 17.94 38.68
CA GLY A 1012 -57.56 18.90 38.61
C GLY A 1012 -57.13 20.35 38.79
N GLY A 1013 -56.87 21.06 37.69
CA GLY A 1013 -56.69 22.51 37.71
C GLY A 1013 -57.90 23.21 37.09
N ALA A 1014 -58.59 24.08 37.85
CA ALA A 1014 -59.56 25.04 37.33
C ALA A 1014 -59.75 26.23 38.31
N ASN A 1015 -59.64 27.44 37.74
CA ASN A 1015 -60.14 28.75 38.19
C ASN A 1015 -59.62 29.44 39.48
N ASP A 1016 -59.29 30.72 39.25
CA ASP A 1016 -59.43 31.92 40.10
C ASP A 1016 -58.68 32.04 41.45
N GLY A 1017 -58.10 33.22 41.72
CA GLY A 1017 -57.70 33.53 43.11
C GLY A 1017 -56.64 34.60 43.43
N SER A 1018 -56.07 35.34 42.47
CA SER A 1018 -55.38 36.64 42.66
C SER A 1018 -54.65 36.93 44.01
N ASN A 1019 -53.32 36.92 44.00
CA ASN A 1019 -52.41 37.76 44.83
C ASN A 1019 -52.42 37.53 46.37
N THR A 1020 -51.34 37.70 47.15
CA THR A 1020 -50.02 38.34 46.93
C THR A 1020 -49.01 37.84 47.98
N LEU A 1021 -47.70 38.06 47.73
CA LEU A 1021 -46.59 38.06 48.73
C LEU A 1021 -46.24 36.72 49.41
N SER A 1022 -45.01 36.49 49.91
CA SER A 1022 -43.65 36.86 49.47
C SER A 1022 -42.61 36.23 50.42
N PHE A 1023 -41.33 36.17 49.97
CA PHE A 1023 -40.12 35.83 50.77
C PHE A 1023 -40.04 34.36 51.26
N LEU A 1024 -39.04 33.55 50.88
CA LEU A 1024 -37.57 33.62 51.11
C LEU A 1024 -37.14 33.23 52.53
N GLY A 1025 -36.05 32.47 52.64
CA GLY A 1025 -35.52 31.95 53.91
C GLY A 1025 -34.52 30.78 53.80
N ASP A 1026 -33.54 30.90 52.90
CA ASP A 1026 -32.13 30.44 52.99
C ASP A 1026 -31.79 28.98 53.41
N GLN A 1027 -31.04 28.18 52.64
CA GLN A 1027 -29.63 28.27 52.18
C GLN A 1027 -28.54 27.81 53.19
N THR A 1028 -27.56 27.07 52.65
CA THR A 1028 -26.13 26.96 53.09
C THR A 1028 -25.72 25.86 54.11
N SER A 1029 -24.46 25.41 53.96
CA SER A 1029 -23.72 24.32 54.65
C SER A 1029 -24.25 22.90 54.41
N TYR A 1030 -23.60 21.98 53.68
CA TYR A 1030 -22.19 21.83 53.25
C TYR A 1030 -21.14 21.61 54.36
N LEU A 1031 -20.26 20.64 54.08
CA LEU A 1031 -18.93 20.33 54.66
C LEU A 1031 -18.83 19.92 56.14
N SER A 1032 -18.82 18.60 56.37
CA SER A 1032 -17.76 17.90 57.14
C SER A 1032 -17.96 16.38 57.12
N PHE A 1033 -17.17 15.64 56.33
CA PHE A 1033 -16.81 14.24 56.60
C PHE A 1033 -15.53 13.84 55.85
N CYS A 1034 -14.40 14.15 56.47
CA CYS A 1034 -13.10 13.53 56.19
C CYS A 1034 -12.35 13.42 57.51
N LEU A 1035 -12.46 12.26 58.16
CA LEU A 1035 -11.58 11.67 59.18
C LEU A 1035 -12.28 10.37 59.66
N GLY A 1036 -11.53 9.30 59.90
CA GLY A 1036 -12.10 7.97 60.11
C GLY A 1036 -12.62 7.74 61.52
N GLU A 1037 -13.80 7.12 61.65
CA GLU A 1037 -14.24 6.53 62.91
C GLU A 1037 -13.75 5.08 63.03
N SER A 1038 -12.69 4.87 63.81
CA SER A 1038 -12.51 3.61 64.53
C SER A 1038 -13.55 3.55 65.64
N GLN A 1039 -14.72 2.96 65.39
CA GLN A 1039 -15.76 2.79 66.40
C GLN A 1039 -15.34 1.74 67.43
N ASP A 1040 -14.87 2.22 68.58
CA ASP A 1040 -14.57 1.42 69.76
C ASP A 1040 -15.89 1.17 70.51
N ASP A 1041 -16.39 -0.07 70.45
CA ASP A 1041 -17.80 -0.40 70.72
C ASP A 1041 -18.09 -0.51 72.23
N SER A 1042 -18.01 0.62 72.94
CA SER A 1042 -17.97 0.68 74.41
C SER A 1042 -18.62 1.93 75.05
N LEU A 1043 -19.39 2.72 74.30
CA LEU A 1043 -20.09 3.91 74.82
C LEU A 1043 -21.63 3.84 74.78
N SER A 1044 -22.21 2.80 74.20
CA SER A 1044 -23.66 2.57 74.08
C SER A 1044 -24.35 2.05 75.36
N GLY A 1045 -23.59 1.80 76.44
CA GLY A 1045 -24.06 1.13 77.66
C GLY A 1045 -24.01 1.93 78.97
N LEU A 1046 -23.67 3.22 78.97
CA LEU A 1046 -23.54 4.05 80.17
C LEU A 1046 -24.72 5.00 80.38
N SER A 1047 -25.04 5.28 81.65
CA SER A 1047 -26.20 6.11 82.02
C SER A 1047 -25.94 7.61 81.92
N VAL A 1048 -27.04 8.38 81.84
CA VAL A 1048 -27.06 9.86 81.81
C VAL A 1048 -26.49 10.51 83.08
N GLN A 1049 -26.18 9.71 84.12
CA GLN A 1049 -25.56 10.17 85.36
C GLN A 1049 -24.03 10.00 85.33
N GLU A 1050 -23.53 8.85 84.88
CA GLU A 1050 -22.09 8.57 84.74
C GLU A 1050 -21.42 9.48 83.69
N LEU A 1051 -22.17 9.85 82.64
CA LEU A 1051 -21.74 10.86 81.66
C LEU A 1051 -21.52 12.25 82.27
N ARG A 1052 -22.21 12.62 83.36
CA ARG A 1052 -22.02 13.92 84.02
C ARG A 1052 -20.80 13.91 84.92
N GLU A 1053 -20.56 12.81 85.64
CA GLU A 1053 -19.39 12.67 86.50
C GLU A 1053 -18.07 12.68 85.69
N LYS A 1054 -18.05 12.08 84.49
CA LYS A 1054 -16.92 12.20 83.56
C LYS A 1054 -16.70 13.61 83.01
N VAL A 1055 -17.76 14.39 82.75
CA VAL A 1055 -17.61 15.79 82.31
C VAL A 1055 -17.00 16.64 83.43
N THR A 1056 -17.44 16.46 84.68
CA THR A 1056 -16.84 17.18 85.84
C THR A 1056 -15.41 16.76 86.18
N TYR A 1057 -14.87 15.69 85.57
CA TYR A 1057 -13.46 15.29 85.71
C TYR A 1057 -12.56 15.87 84.59
N LEU A 1058 -13.11 16.68 83.68
CA LEU A 1058 -12.40 17.33 82.57
C LEU A 1058 -12.37 18.86 82.69
N GLU A 1059 -12.78 19.42 83.83
CA GLU A 1059 -12.69 20.85 84.16
C GLU A 1059 -11.72 21.13 85.34
N TYR A 1060 -10.58 20.42 85.38
CA TYR A 1060 -9.49 20.61 86.36
C TYR A 1060 -8.10 20.36 85.79
#